data_AF-A0A925B1G5-F1
#
_entry.id   AF-A0A925B1G5-F1
#
_cell.length_a   1.000
_cell.length_b   1.000
_cell.length_c   1.000
_cell.angle_alpha   90.00
_cell.angle_beta   90.00
_cell.angle_gamma   90.00
#
_symmetry.space_group_name_H-M   'P 1'
#
loop_
_entity.id
_entity.type
_entity.pdbx_description
1 polymer ?
#
loop_
_entity_poly.entity_id
_entity_poly.type
_entity_poly.pdbx_seq_one_letter_code
_entity_poly.pdbx_strand_id
1 'polypeptide(L)'
;VQPGSLVRYSVRARLAPLQDVEVLAASLRDETREAGVRVVTQHDATPGLKRFVDRVAQFLTLVALTALLVGGVGVANAVAIFIDGRLGTIAIFKCVGADTSTVRITYFTVTAVMAAAGITIGLLAGGFLPWLALPLIAKVLPIAAQSTLHWQPLIMAAAFGITVTVIFALWPLSRIDAVTPAELFRAEVVALHGRPSHGFLAIIAFASILLIALAIVNATDTMVAAGFMAATVVAFALFTGVATGITQLGRLAKRVAPSPVSLGFRALTQRPGVTRRIVLSLGIGLTVLASIAVIENGLGRELSDERESAPPAFFFLDIQRDEGDAFETMLKARPGVTRVDRTPMLRARITALKDVPVDELAIPDRAKWAIESDRGITYAATLPERTELTAGAWWPKNYEGEPLVSFDAELAEDMSLKVGDTMSFVVLGRPLTARIASLRAIDWRGMGMNFAVIMSPNALAGAPHTYLATAHVDPSAETATYDAVAKAMPHVSTIRVRDAIERLRAIIGAIAAAVRVAAALTLVMGLLVLAGGMVATQAQRVRDAVVFKVLGATRKDVFVSFLIEHGAAGSITALVAALLGSLAGRFVLVNMMELRYHPALSALAITVITGIAMALLLGFFGTLRALGRKPADVLREQI
;
A
#
# COMPACT_ATOMS: atom_id res chain seq x y z
N VAL A 1 -6.16 -47.79 -10.29
CA VAL A 1 -5.48 -46.88 -11.24
C VAL A 1 -5.52 -47.56 -12.60
N GLN A 2 -6.15 -46.95 -13.61
CA GLN A 2 -6.15 -47.54 -14.96
C GLN A 2 -4.80 -47.28 -15.64
N PRO A 3 -4.32 -48.17 -16.53
CA PRO A 3 -3.15 -47.88 -17.35
C PRO A 3 -3.33 -46.56 -18.11
N GLY A 4 -2.34 -45.66 -18.01
CA GLY A 4 -2.40 -44.30 -18.59
C GLY A 4 -2.93 -43.21 -17.65
N SER A 5 -3.46 -43.56 -16.47
CA SER A 5 -3.81 -42.56 -15.45
C SER A 5 -2.56 -41.93 -14.83
N LEU A 6 -2.52 -40.60 -14.76
CA LEU A 6 -1.47 -39.87 -14.05
C LEU A 6 -1.68 -39.99 -12.54
N VAL A 7 -0.69 -40.54 -11.84
CA VAL A 7 -0.68 -40.64 -10.38
C VAL A 7 0.34 -39.65 -9.82
N ARG A 8 -0.07 -38.85 -8.82
CA ARG A 8 0.82 -37.98 -8.07
C ARG A 8 0.97 -38.53 -6.65
N TYR A 9 2.21 -38.76 -6.25
CA TYR A 9 2.55 -39.06 -4.86
C TYR A 9 3.02 -37.78 -4.19
N SER A 10 2.58 -37.56 -2.95
CA SER A 10 2.98 -36.41 -2.16
C SER A 10 3.45 -36.86 -0.79
N VAL A 11 4.67 -36.46 -0.42
CA VAL A 11 5.24 -36.67 0.91
C VAL A 11 5.26 -35.33 1.63
N ARG A 12 4.74 -35.28 2.86
CA ARG A 12 4.78 -34.08 3.72
C ARG A 12 5.71 -34.36 4.89
N ALA A 13 6.79 -33.59 5.00
CA ALA A 13 7.74 -33.69 6.10
C ALA A 13 7.55 -32.50 7.06
N ARG A 14 7.61 -32.76 8.37
CA ARG A 14 7.68 -31.72 9.41
C ARG A 14 9.14 -31.56 9.82
N LEU A 15 9.68 -30.36 9.69
CA LEU A 15 11.07 -30.05 10.04
C LEU A 15 11.19 -29.64 11.52
N ALA A 16 12.38 -29.83 12.08
CA ALA A 16 12.69 -29.34 13.41
C ALA A 16 12.82 -27.80 13.41
N PRO A 17 12.52 -27.09 14.51
CA PRO A 17 12.45 -25.61 14.53
C PRO A 17 13.75 -24.87 14.16
N LEU A 18 14.90 -25.55 14.22
CA LEU A 18 16.24 -24.98 13.98
C LEU A 18 16.79 -25.26 12.58
N GLN A 19 16.05 -25.98 11.73
CA GLN A 19 16.48 -26.24 10.36
C GLN A 19 15.96 -25.16 9.42
N ASP A 20 16.87 -24.56 8.65
CA ASP A 20 16.51 -23.63 7.60
C ASP A 20 15.85 -24.40 6.44
N VAL A 21 14.57 -24.11 6.23
CA VAL A 21 13.73 -24.77 5.22
C VAL A 21 14.23 -24.49 3.81
N GLU A 22 14.78 -23.29 3.56
CA GLU A 22 15.26 -22.88 2.24
C GLU A 22 16.52 -23.66 1.85
N VAL A 23 17.46 -23.80 2.77
CA VAL A 23 18.73 -24.53 2.54
C VAL A 23 18.46 -26.00 2.21
N LEU A 24 17.58 -26.64 2.97
CA LEU A 24 17.19 -28.03 2.73
C LEU A 24 16.39 -28.19 1.43
N ALA A 25 15.51 -27.24 1.13
CA ALA A 25 14.75 -27.26 -0.12
C ALA A 25 15.67 -27.12 -1.34
N ALA A 26 16.68 -26.26 -1.26
CA ALA A 26 17.68 -26.09 -2.31
C ALA A 26 18.47 -27.39 -2.54
N SER A 27 18.98 -28.02 -1.48
CA SER A 27 19.73 -29.29 -1.62
C SER A 27 18.86 -30.41 -2.21
N LEU A 28 17.60 -30.51 -1.80
CA LEU A 28 16.67 -31.51 -2.34
C LEU A 28 16.33 -31.25 -3.81
N ARG A 29 16.22 -29.98 -4.23
CA ARG A 29 16.00 -29.63 -5.64
C ARG A 29 17.18 -30.06 -6.51
N ASP A 30 18.41 -29.88 -6.02
CA ASP A 30 19.61 -30.29 -6.74
C ASP A 30 19.74 -31.82 -6.83
N GLU A 31 19.52 -32.53 -5.72
CA GLU A 31 19.61 -34.01 -5.71
C GLU A 31 18.50 -34.69 -6.52
N THR A 32 17.32 -34.10 -6.59
CA THR A 32 16.16 -34.70 -7.27
C THR A 32 15.90 -34.14 -8.66
N ARG A 33 16.87 -33.39 -9.20
CA ARG A 33 16.78 -32.68 -10.49
C ARG A 33 16.40 -33.60 -11.66
N GLU A 34 16.97 -34.80 -11.72
CA GLU A 34 16.70 -35.78 -12.79
C GLU A 34 15.41 -36.58 -12.56
N ALA A 35 14.95 -36.69 -11.31
CA ALA A 35 13.81 -37.52 -10.93
C ALA A 35 12.45 -36.84 -11.14
N GLY A 36 12.42 -35.56 -11.55
CA GLY A 36 11.18 -34.80 -11.77
C GLY A 36 10.37 -34.58 -10.48
N VAL A 37 11.04 -34.58 -9.32
CA VAL A 37 10.41 -34.35 -8.01
C VAL A 37 10.20 -32.86 -7.81
N ARG A 38 8.99 -32.48 -7.39
CA ARG A 38 8.67 -31.09 -7.07
C ARG A 38 8.78 -30.85 -5.57
N VAL A 39 9.76 -30.06 -5.18
CA VAL A 39 9.94 -29.60 -3.79
C VAL A 39 9.18 -28.30 -3.58
N VAL A 40 8.22 -28.30 -2.66
CA VAL A 40 7.39 -27.13 -2.31
C VAL A 40 7.54 -26.84 -0.83
N THR A 41 7.92 -25.61 -0.50
CA THR A 41 8.02 -25.12 0.88
C THR A 41 6.78 -24.33 1.30
N GLN A 42 6.67 -24.01 2.59
CA GLN A 42 5.65 -23.08 3.10
C GLN A 42 5.77 -21.66 2.54
N HIS A 43 6.91 -21.29 1.97
CA HIS A 43 7.14 -20.00 1.31
C HIS A 43 6.87 -20.02 -0.20
N ASP A 44 6.63 -21.21 -0.77
CA ASP A 44 6.27 -21.45 -2.17
C ASP A 44 4.74 -21.51 -2.37
N ALA A 45 3.99 -20.63 -1.69
CA ALA A 45 2.57 -20.48 -1.95
C ALA A 45 2.32 -20.12 -3.43
N THR A 46 1.12 -20.43 -3.94
CA THR A 46 0.72 -20.09 -5.33
C THR A 46 1.17 -18.66 -5.66
N PRO A 47 2.00 -18.42 -6.70
CA PRO A 47 2.69 -17.14 -6.91
C PRO A 47 1.77 -15.91 -6.93
N GLY A 48 0.50 -16.07 -7.32
CA GLY A 48 -0.52 -15.02 -7.23
C GLY A 48 -0.87 -14.61 -5.79
N LEU A 49 -1.10 -15.58 -4.90
CA LEU A 49 -1.43 -15.31 -3.49
C LEU A 49 -0.22 -14.71 -2.76
N LYS A 50 0.99 -15.22 -3.01
CA LYS A 50 2.23 -14.68 -2.42
C LYS A 50 2.42 -13.21 -2.80
N ARG A 51 2.41 -12.88 -4.11
CA ARG A 51 2.53 -11.50 -4.59
C ARG A 51 1.47 -10.59 -4.00
N PHE A 52 0.22 -11.05 -3.88
CA PHE A 52 -0.85 -10.24 -3.30
C PHE A 52 -0.63 -9.99 -1.80
N VAL A 53 -0.25 -11.02 -1.04
CA VAL A 53 0.06 -10.89 0.39
C VAL A 53 1.26 -9.96 0.61
N ASP A 54 2.31 -10.09 -0.21
CA ASP A 54 3.49 -9.23 -0.14
C ASP A 54 3.14 -7.77 -0.43
N ARG A 55 2.30 -7.50 -1.45
CA ARG A 55 1.82 -6.14 -1.75
C ARG A 55 0.99 -5.55 -0.60
N VAL A 56 0.17 -6.37 0.06
CA VAL A 56 -0.60 -5.95 1.24
C VAL A 56 0.33 -5.68 2.42
N ALA A 57 1.32 -6.52 2.65
CA ALA A 57 2.33 -6.31 3.68
C ALA A 57 3.10 -5.01 3.44
N GLN A 58 3.55 -4.76 2.20
CA GLN A 58 4.19 -3.50 1.80
C GLN A 58 3.27 -2.29 2.04
N PHE A 59 1.99 -2.39 1.69
CA PHE A 59 1.02 -1.33 1.98
C PHE A 59 0.87 -1.09 3.49
N LEU A 60 0.76 -2.14 4.31
CA LEU A 60 0.70 -2.00 5.77
C LEU A 60 1.99 -1.40 6.34
N THR A 61 3.16 -1.70 5.77
CA THR A 61 4.42 -1.03 6.12
C THR A 61 4.34 0.46 5.82
N LEU A 62 3.84 0.86 4.64
CA LEU A 62 3.66 2.27 4.29
C LEU A 62 2.71 2.98 5.25
N VAL A 63 1.58 2.36 5.60
CA VAL A 63 0.64 2.90 6.59
C VAL A 63 1.30 3.04 7.96
N ALA A 64 2.11 2.05 8.39
CA ALA A 64 2.82 2.11 9.65
C ALA A 64 3.88 3.22 9.68
N LEU A 65 4.72 3.34 8.66
CA LEU A 65 5.73 4.41 8.53
C LEU A 65 5.07 5.80 8.47
N THR A 66 3.91 5.87 7.84
CA THR A 66 3.08 7.05 7.74
C THR A 66 2.46 7.46 9.08
N ALA A 67 1.86 6.52 9.80
CA ALA A 67 1.36 6.73 11.15
C ALA A 67 2.48 7.20 12.08
N LEU A 68 3.67 6.60 11.95
CA LEU A 68 4.86 6.97 12.70
C LEU A 68 5.32 8.40 12.39
N LEU A 69 5.32 8.80 11.12
CA LEU A 69 5.63 10.17 10.69
C LEU A 69 4.67 11.20 11.28
N VAL A 70 3.35 10.94 11.15
CA VAL A 70 2.30 11.81 11.68
C VAL A 70 2.40 11.89 13.20
N GLY A 71 2.57 10.75 13.88
CA GLY A 71 2.80 10.67 15.31
C GLY A 71 4.02 11.47 15.76
N GLY A 72 5.13 11.40 15.03
CA GLY A 72 6.33 12.20 15.27
C GLY A 72 6.06 13.70 15.22
N VAL A 73 5.37 14.19 14.18
CA VAL A 73 4.94 15.61 14.12
C VAL A 73 4.05 15.99 15.31
N GLY A 74 3.20 15.07 15.76
CA GLY A 74 2.42 15.19 16.99
C GLY A 74 3.28 15.39 18.24
N VAL A 75 4.30 14.55 18.42
CA VAL A 75 5.26 14.66 19.53
C VAL A 75 5.98 16.02 19.48
N ALA A 76 6.48 16.43 18.31
CA ALA A 76 7.13 17.73 18.15
C ALA A 76 6.22 18.90 18.57
N ASN A 77 4.95 18.86 18.14
CA ASN A 77 3.96 19.89 18.51
C ASN A 77 3.66 19.86 20.02
N ALA A 78 3.37 18.69 20.59
CA ALA A 78 3.05 18.56 22.00
C ALA A 78 4.19 19.04 22.91
N VAL A 79 5.43 18.67 22.57
CA VAL A 79 6.62 19.10 23.30
C VAL A 79 6.87 20.59 23.12
N ALA A 80 6.71 21.14 21.91
CA ALA A 80 6.82 22.57 21.69
C ALA A 80 5.81 23.36 22.53
N ILE A 81 4.56 22.91 22.63
CA ILE A 81 3.51 23.52 23.47
C ILE A 81 3.90 23.45 24.94
N PHE A 82 4.37 22.28 25.39
CA PHE A 82 4.77 22.07 26.76
C PHE A 82 5.91 23.01 27.16
N ILE A 83 6.92 23.19 26.31
CA ILE A 83 8.03 24.13 26.54
C ILE A 83 7.55 25.58 26.46
N ASP A 84 6.78 25.95 25.42
CA ASP A 84 6.25 27.31 25.22
C ASP A 84 5.41 27.75 26.45
N GLY A 85 4.63 26.83 27.05
CA GLY A 85 3.84 27.08 28.26
C GLY A 85 4.64 27.14 29.56
N ARG A 86 5.93 26.76 29.54
CA ARG A 86 6.81 26.71 30.71
C ARG A 86 7.96 27.71 30.64
N LEU A 87 8.04 28.55 29.61
CA LEU A 87 9.10 29.54 29.43
C LEU A 87 9.25 30.47 30.63
N GLY A 88 8.14 30.94 31.22
CA GLY A 88 8.17 31.78 32.43
C GLY A 88 8.78 31.04 33.63
N THR A 89 8.42 29.78 33.84
CA THR A 89 8.99 28.94 34.91
C THR A 89 10.48 28.68 34.68
N ILE A 90 10.88 28.41 33.44
CA ILE A 90 12.29 28.23 33.05
C ILE A 90 13.10 29.49 33.34
N ALA A 91 12.57 30.66 32.97
CA ALA A 91 13.22 31.93 33.22
C ALA A 91 13.37 32.22 34.72
N ILE A 92 12.35 31.92 35.54
CA ILE A 92 12.42 32.01 37.00
C ILE A 92 13.53 31.12 37.56
N PHE A 93 13.61 29.85 37.13
CA PHE A 93 14.69 28.96 37.57
C PHE A 93 16.07 29.49 37.21
N LYS A 94 16.27 30.00 35.99
CA LYS A 94 17.54 30.63 35.58
C LYS A 94 17.86 31.89 36.40
N CYS A 95 16.86 32.71 36.75
CA CYS A 95 17.04 33.89 37.62
C CYS A 95 17.44 33.52 39.05
N VAL A 96 16.92 32.40 39.59
CA VAL A 96 17.26 31.88 40.93
C VAL A 96 18.63 31.19 40.96
N GLY A 97 19.29 31.05 39.80
CA GLY A 97 20.66 30.51 39.69
C GLY A 97 20.73 29.06 39.21
N ALA A 98 19.62 28.47 38.74
CA ALA A 98 19.67 27.15 38.11
C ALA A 98 20.48 27.23 36.79
N ASP A 99 21.44 26.34 36.64
CA ASP A 99 22.21 26.23 35.42
C ASP A 99 21.36 25.67 34.27
N THR A 100 21.74 26.00 33.04
CA THR A 100 21.00 25.56 31.84
C THR A 100 21.05 24.04 31.67
N SER A 101 22.03 23.33 32.25
CA SER A 101 22.07 21.86 32.22
C SER A 101 21.03 21.24 33.14
N THR A 102 20.88 21.73 34.37
CA THR A 102 19.86 21.26 35.31
C THR A 102 18.46 21.45 34.75
N VAL A 103 18.13 22.65 34.26
CA VAL A 103 16.82 22.92 33.63
C VAL A 103 16.59 21.95 32.46
N ARG A 104 17.59 21.80 31.59
CA ARG A 104 17.52 20.88 30.46
C ARG A 104 17.26 19.44 30.91
N ILE A 105 18.04 18.89 31.83
CA ILE A 105 17.88 17.52 32.35
C ILE A 105 16.47 17.33 32.94
N THR A 106 15.93 18.31 33.67
CA THR A 106 14.58 18.23 34.22
C THR A 106 13.54 18.07 33.12
N TYR A 107 13.53 18.96 32.12
CA TYR A 107 12.53 18.90 31.05
C TYR A 107 12.74 17.70 30.10
N PHE A 108 13.99 17.26 29.92
CA PHE A 108 14.31 16.00 29.22
C PHE A 108 13.72 14.80 29.96
N THR A 109 13.93 14.72 31.27
CA THR A 109 13.39 13.62 32.11
C THR A 109 11.87 13.59 32.07
N VAL A 110 11.20 14.74 32.22
CA VAL A 110 9.72 14.80 32.14
C VAL A 110 9.23 14.33 30.77
N THR A 111 9.90 14.77 29.69
CA THR A 111 9.54 14.35 28.32
C THR A 111 9.81 12.86 28.10
N ALA A 112 10.92 12.33 28.63
CA ALA A 112 11.26 10.92 28.57
C ALA A 112 10.26 10.04 29.32
N VAL A 113 9.78 10.47 30.49
CA VAL A 113 8.74 9.76 31.26
C VAL A 113 7.41 9.76 30.50
N MET A 114 7.01 10.89 29.91
CA MET A 114 5.80 10.95 29.07
C MET A 114 5.93 10.05 27.83
N ALA A 115 7.10 10.03 27.19
CA ALA A 115 7.38 9.16 26.06
C ALA A 115 7.36 7.67 26.46
N ALA A 116 7.99 7.30 27.58
CA ALA A 116 7.99 5.94 28.09
C ALA A 116 6.57 5.45 28.41
N ALA A 117 5.74 6.30 29.03
CA ALA A 117 4.33 6.00 29.25
C ALA A 117 3.58 5.79 27.93
N GLY A 118 3.76 6.69 26.95
CA GLY A 118 3.13 6.58 25.64
C GLY A 118 3.54 5.32 24.87
N ILE A 119 4.84 5.00 24.85
CA ILE A 119 5.38 3.78 24.24
C ILE A 119 4.83 2.55 24.95
N THR A 120 4.79 2.53 26.28
CA THR A 120 4.26 1.40 27.07
C THR A 120 2.79 1.15 26.75
N ILE A 121 1.96 2.20 26.71
CA ILE A 121 0.55 2.10 26.32
C ILE A 121 0.43 1.57 24.88
N GLY A 122 1.26 2.07 23.96
CA GLY A 122 1.31 1.61 22.57
C GLY A 122 1.69 0.12 22.44
N LEU A 123 2.67 -0.35 23.21
CA LEU A 123 3.09 -1.76 23.23
C LEU A 123 2.03 -2.67 23.84
N LEU A 124 1.39 -2.24 24.94
CA LEU A 124 0.27 -2.99 25.54
C LEU A 124 -0.91 -3.09 24.58
N ALA A 125 -1.29 -1.98 23.95
CA ALA A 125 -2.34 -1.96 22.95
C ALA A 125 -1.98 -2.85 21.74
N GLY A 126 -0.75 -2.72 21.22
CA GLY A 126 -0.26 -3.50 20.08
C GLY A 126 -0.15 -5.01 20.36
N GLY A 127 0.23 -5.39 21.58
CA GLY A 127 0.28 -6.79 22.01
C GLY A 127 -1.11 -7.38 22.30
N PHE A 128 -2.06 -6.57 22.76
CA PHE A 128 -3.42 -7.00 23.08
C PHE A 128 -4.35 -7.02 21.86
N LEU A 129 -4.10 -6.18 20.85
CA LEU A 129 -4.95 -6.05 19.66
C LEU A 129 -5.18 -7.38 18.92
N PRO A 130 -4.16 -8.23 18.68
CA PRO A 130 -4.36 -9.52 18.04
C PRO A 130 -5.30 -10.43 18.82
N TRP A 131 -5.23 -10.43 20.16
CA TRP A 131 -6.11 -11.23 21.01
C TRP A 131 -7.58 -10.81 20.88
N LEU A 132 -7.85 -9.50 20.76
CA LEU A 132 -9.20 -8.97 20.54
C LEU A 132 -9.69 -9.17 19.10
N ALA A 133 -8.79 -9.08 18.12
CA ALA A 133 -9.13 -9.12 16.70
C ALA A 133 -9.27 -10.54 16.15
N LEU A 134 -8.48 -11.52 16.63
CA LEU A 134 -8.48 -12.89 16.14
C LEU A 134 -9.87 -13.56 16.13
N PRO A 135 -10.71 -13.45 17.17
CA PRO A 135 -12.05 -14.06 17.17
C PRO A 135 -12.99 -13.47 16.11
N LEU A 136 -12.81 -12.20 15.75
CA LEU A 136 -13.56 -11.54 14.70
C LEU A 136 -13.06 -11.96 13.32
N ILE A 137 -11.74 -12.08 13.17
CA ILE A 137 -11.08 -12.52 11.92
C ILE A 137 -11.34 -14.00 11.65
N ALA A 138 -11.33 -14.86 12.68
CA ALA A 138 -11.55 -16.30 12.56
C ALA A 138 -12.96 -16.67 12.04
N LYS A 139 -13.94 -15.76 12.18
CA LYS A 139 -15.27 -15.92 11.58
C LYS A 139 -15.28 -15.72 10.07
N VAL A 140 -14.30 -14.99 9.54
CA VAL A 140 -14.19 -14.64 8.10
C VAL A 140 -13.12 -15.46 7.41
N LEU A 141 -12.04 -15.80 8.11
CA LEU A 141 -10.92 -16.58 7.61
C LEU A 141 -10.75 -17.86 8.45
N PRO A 142 -10.76 -19.06 7.84
CA PRO A 142 -10.53 -20.33 8.53
C PRO A 142 -9.01 -20.54 8.78
N ILE A 143 -8.37 -19.57 9.43
CA ILE A 143 -6.97 -19.67 9.86
C ILE A 143 -6.98 -20.04 11.35
N ALA A 144 -6.35 -21.15 11.68
CA ALA A 144 -6.04 -21.52 13.06
C ALA A 144 -4.87 -20.65 13.56
N ALA A 145 -5.11 -19.34 13.70
CA ALA A 145 -4.13 -18.44 14.26
C ALA A 145 -4.06 -18.66 15.78
N GLN A 146 -2.88 -19.03 16.28
CA GLN A 146 -2.64 -19.08 17.71
C GLN A 146 -2.23 -17.67 18.17
N SER A 147 -2.90 -17.14 19.18
CA SER A 147 -2.54 -15.86 19.79
C SER A 147 -1.30 -16.04 20.66
N THR A 148 -0.12 -16.11 20.05
CA THR A 148 1.15 -16.07 20.78
C THR A 148 1.69 -14.66 20.85
N LEU A 149 2.29 -14.29 21.99
CA LEU A 149 2.95 -12.99 22.11
C LEU A 149 4.26 -13.02 21.34
N HIS A 150 4.36 -12.23 20.27
CA HIS A 150 5.57 -12.11 19.47
C HIS A 150 6.43 -10.95 20.01
N TRP A 151 7.53 -11.28 20.69
CA TRP A 151 8.43 -10.30 21.30
C TRP A 151 9.18 -9.45 20.28
N GLN A 152 9.54 -10.02 19.13
CA GLN A 152 10.31 -9.33 18.09
C GLN A 152 9.56 -8.09 17.53
N PRO A 153 8.29 -8.17 17.09
CA PRO A 153 7.51 -6.99 16.71
C PRO A 153 7.36 -5.94 17.81
N LEU A 154 7.25 -6.34 19.08
CA LEU A 154 7.13 -5.41 20.21
C LEU A 154 8.44 -4.64 20.45
N ILE A 155 9.58 -5.33 20.40
CA ILE A 155 10.90 -4.68 20.52
C ILE A 155 11.12 -3.70 19.36
N MET A 156 10.75 -4.08 18.14
CA MET A 156 10.85 -3.19 16.98
C MET A 156 9.93 -1.97 17.11
N ALA A 157 8.68 -2.16 17.55
CA ALA A 157 7.76 -1.05 17.82
C ALA A 157 8.30 -0.09 18.89
N ALA A 158 8.93 -0.62 19.95
CA ALA A 158 9.59 0.18 20.97
C ALA A 158 10.77 0.98 20.39
N ALA A 159 11.62 0.35 19.58
CA ALA A 159 12.75 1.01 18.92
C ALA A 159 12.30 2.14 17.99
N PHE A 160 11.26 1.93 17.18
CA PHE A 160 10.65 2.98 16.35
C PHE A 160 10.10 4.13 17.21
N GLY A 161 9.34 3.81 18.26
CA GLY A 161 8.76 4.81 19.16
C GLY A 161 9.80 5.67 19.87
N ILE A 162 10.87 5.06 20.39
CA ILE A 162 11.99 5.77 21.03
C ILE A 162 12.68 6.68 20.01
N THR A 163 13.06 6.14 18.85
CA THR A 163 13.83 6.87 17.84
C THR A 163 13.05 8.08 17.31
N VAL A 164 11.75 7.91 17.06
CA VAL A 164 10.87 8.99 16.60
C VAL A 164 10.65 10.03 17.68
N THR A 165 10.47 9.62 18.93
CA THR A 165 10.42 10.56 20.05
C THR A 165 11.69 11.40 20.09
N VAL A 166 12.88 10.79 19.98
CA VAL A 166 14.15 11.52 19.97
C VAL A 166 14.21 12.51 18.82
N ILE A 167 13.93 12.08 17.58
CA ILE A 167 14.01 12.97 16.40
C ILE A 167 13.10 14.21 16.57
N PHE A 168 11.87 13.99 17.01
CA PHE A 168 10.85 15.03 17.00
C PHE A 168 10.78 15.86 18.29
N ALA A 169 11.11 15.29 19.45
CA ALA A 169 11.13 16.02 20.73
C ALA A 169 12.40 16.84 20.93
N LEU A 170 13.55 16.37 20.42
CA LEU A 170 14.84 17.02 20.69
C LEU A 170 14.92 18.43 20.08
N TRP A 171 14.31 18.63 18.91
CA TRP A 171 14.26 19.93 18.26
C TRP A 171 13.59 21.01 19.14
N PRO A 172 12.33 20.87 19.59
CA PRO A 172 11.72 21.84 20.50
C PRO A 172 12.42 21.91 21.87
N LEU A 173 12.92 20.80 22.44
CA LEU A 173 13.64 20.84 23.71
C LEU A 173 14.93 21.65 23.65
N SER A 174 15.67 21.59 22.54
CA SER A 174 16.91 22.35 22.38
C SER A 174 16.74 23.87 22.51
N ARG A 175 15.50 24.38 22.38
CA ARG A 175 15.20 25.81 22.53
C ARG A 175 15.29 26.29 23.98
N ILE A 176 15.26 25.39 24.97
CA ILE A 176 15.45 25.73 26.39
C ILE A 176 16.79 26.45 26.61
N ASP A 177 17.80 26.08 25.82
CA ASP A 177 19.14 26.68 25.90
C ASP A 177 19.13 28.16 25.48
N ALA A 178 18.23 28.55 24.57
CA ALA A 178 18.09 29.91 24.08
C ALA A 178 17.33 30.85 25.03
N VAL A 179 16.68 30.33 26.07
CA VAL A 179 15.89 31.13 27.03
C VAL A 179 16.80 31.98 27.90
N THR A 180 16.64 33.30 27.83
CA THR A 180 17.39 34.26 28.64
C THR A 180 16.59 34.74 29.86
N PRO A 181 17.22 35.06 31.00
CA PRO A 181 16.56 35.68 32.16
C PRO A 181 15.79 36.97 31.82
N ALA A 182 16.24 37.71 30.79
CA ALA A 182 15.59 38.93 30.31
C ALA A 182 14.19 38.69 29.72
N GLU A 183 13.87 37.46 29.29
CA GLU A 183 12.52 37.09 28.81
C GLU A 183 11.48 37.09 29.93
N LEU A 184 11.89 37.05 31.21
CA LEU A 184 10.97 37.22 32.33
C LEU A 184 10.43 38.67 32.42
N PHE A 185 11.25 39.65 32.04
CA PHE A 185 10.94 41.08 32.18
C PHE A 185 10.40 41.70 30.89
N ARG A 186 10.72 41.13 29.73
CA ARG A 186 10.03 41.44 28.48
C ARG A 186 8.73 40.63 28.44
N ALA A 187 7.60 41.25 28.79
CA ALA A 187 6.26 40.68 28.61
C ALA A 187 5.91 40.32 27.14
N GLU A 188 6.79 40.68 26.20
CA GLU A 188 6.77 40.18 24.83
C GLU A 188 7.28 38.75 24.79
N VAL A 189 6.39 37.85 24.38
CA VAL A 189 6.73 36.48 23.97
C VAL A 189 7.62 36.60 22.74
N VAL A 190 8.92 36.80 22.96
CA VAL A 190 9.94 36.65 21.94
C VAL A 190 9.87 35.20 21.53
N ALA A 191 9.40 34.93 20.31
CA ALA A 191 9.51 33.59 19.76
C ALA A 191 10.99 33.21 19.83
N LEU A 192 11.32 32.14 20.57
CA LEU A 192 12.69 31.66 20.66
C LEU A 192 13.19 31.30 19.27
N HIS A 193 13.99 32.19 18.69
CA HIS A 193 14.71 31.96 17.44
C HIS A 193 16.07 31.36 17.80
N GLY A 194 16.09 30.05 18.01
CA GLY A 194 17.32 29.30 18.25
C GLY A 194 17.36 28.07 17.34
N ARG A 195 18.43 27.93 16.57
CA ARG A 195 18.76 26.63 15.96
C ARG A 195 19.31 25.72 17.07
N PRO A 196 19.05 24.40 17.03
CA PRO A 196 19.68 23.48 17.97
C PRO A 196 21.20 23.60 17.88
N SER A 197 21.89 23.41 19.01
CA SER A 197 23.36 23.34 19.01
C SER A 197 23.84 22.18 18.11
N HIS A 198 25.08 22.26 17.62
CA HIS A 198 25.65 21.23 16.74
C HIS A 198 25.62 19.82 17.35
N GLY A 199 25.74 19.71 18.68
CA GLY A 199 25.61 18.42 19.39
C GLY A 199 24.21 17.82 19.28
N PHE A 200 23.15 18.63 19.44
CA PHE A 200 21.78 18.15 19.23
C PHE A 200 21.50 17.80 17.77
N LEU A 201 22.04 18.57 16.83
CA LEU A 201 21.93 18.24 15.41
C LEU A 201 22.58 16.89 15.09
N ALA A 202 23.74 16.58 15.69
CA ALA A 202 24.39 15.28 15.53
C ALA A 202 23.53 14.13 16.08
N ILE A 203 22.89 14.31 17.24
CA ILE A 203 21.99 13.30 17.82
C ILE A 203 20.74 13.11 16.94
N ILE A 204 20.14 14.19 16.44
CA ILE A 204 18.98 14.11 15.53
C ILE A 204 19.39 13.41 14.23
N ALA A 205 20.55 13.72 13.68
CA ALA A 205 21.06 13.09 12.46
C ALA A 205 21.30 11.59 12.69
N PHE A 206 21.96 11.21 13.79
CA PHE A 206 22.17 9.82 14.16
C PHE A 206 20.85 9.07 14.36
N ALA A 207 19.90 9.64 15.11
CA ALA A 207 18.59 9.04 15.30
C ALA A 207 17.81 8.92 13.99
N SER A 208 17.93 9.90 13.08
CA SER A 208 17.31 9.83 11.75
C SER A 208 17.91 8.73 10.88
N ILE A 209 19.23 8.56 10.90
CA ILE A 209 19.92 7.45 10.22
C ILE A 209 19.48 6.11 10.82
N LEU A 210 19.41 6.01 12.15
CA LEU A 210 18.94 4.81 12.84
C LEU A 210 17.48 4.48 12.47
N LEU A 211 16.60 5.49 12.39
CA LEU A 211 15.22 5.30 11.96
C LEU A 211 15.14 4.77 10.52
N ILE A 212 15.92 5.35 9.61
CA ILE A 212 15.99 4.90 8.22
C ILE A 212 16.51 3.46 8.16
N ALA A 213 17.56 3.13 8.91
CA ALA A 213 18.12 1.78 8.96
C ALA A 213 17.09 0.77 9.53
N LEU A 214 16.41 1.11 10.62
CA LEU A 214 15.34 0.27 11.19
C LEU A 214 14.20 0.06 10.21
N ALA A 215 13.81 1.09 9.46
CA ALA A 215 12.77 0.99 8.43
C ALA A 215 13.20 0.10 7.25
N ILE A 216 14.44 0.23 6.77
CA ILE A 216 14.96 -0.54 5.64
C ILE A 216 15.14 -2.03 6.00
N VAL A 217 15.73 -2.32 7.16
CA VAL A 217 16.01 -3.70 7.60
C VAL A 217 14.73 -4.49 7.88
N ASN A 218 13.67 -3.83 8.34
CA ASN A 218 12.39 -4.50 8.63
C ASN A 218 11.40 -4.51 7.46
N ALA A 219 11.68 -3.79 6.37
CA ALA A 219 10.76 -3.75 5.23
C ALA A 219 10.90 -5.00 4.36
N THR A 220 9.76 -5.55 3.91
CA THR A 220 9.72 -6.64 2.94
C THR A 220 10.39 -6.25 1.61
N ASP A 221 10.34 -4.97 1.27
CA ASP A 221 10.99 -4.40 0.09
C ASP A 221 11.77 -3.14 0.47
N THR A 222 13.08 -3.22 0.34
CA THR A 222 14.01 -2.13 0.67
C THR A 222 13.82 -0.90 -0.21
N MET A 223 13.45 -1.07 -1.48
CA MET A 223 13.25 0.04 -2.41
C MET A 223 11.99 0.82 -2.04
N VAL A 224 10.94 0.13 -1.59
CA VAL A 224 9.72 0.75 -1.05
C VAL A 224 10.03 1.60 0.18
N ALA A 225 10.75 1.04 1.16
CA ALA A 225 11.11 1.75 2.39
C ALA A 225 12.02 2.95 2.12
N ALA A 226 13.06 2.79 1.29
CA ALA A 226 13.96 3.88 0.91
C ALA A 226 13.21 4.99 0.15
N GLY A 227 12.33 4.61 -0.78
CA GLY A 227 11.46 5.53 -1.51
C GLY A 227 10.56 6.34 -0.58
N PHE A 228 9.96 5.69 0.43
CA PHE A 228 9.13 6.37 1.44
C PHE A 228 9.94 7.36 2.28
N MET A 229 11.15 6.99 2.73
CA MET A 229 12.00 7.88 3.51
C MET A 229 12.45 9.09 2.67
N ALA A 230 12.83 8.88 1.42
CA ALA A 230 13.16 9.97 0.50
C ALA A 230 11.95 10.89 0.26
N ALA A 231 10.77 10.31 0.00
CA ALA A 231 9.52 11.07 -0.18
C ALA A 231 9.16 11.89 1.07
N THR A 232 9.42 11.35 2.27
CA THR A 232 9.20 12.06 3.54
C THR A 232 10.08 13.29 3.66
N VAL A 233 11.37 13.18 3.35
CA VAL A 233 12.32 14.31 3.37
C VAL A 233 11.91 15.37 2.33
N VAL A 234 11.55 14.93 1.12
CA VAL A 234 11.08 15.81 0.05
C VAL A 234 9.79 16.52 0.45
N ALA A 235 8.83 15.82 1.07
CA ALA A 235 7.60 16.41 1.56
C ALA A 235 7.85 17.48 2.63
N PHE A 236 8.76 17.22 3.58
CA PHE A 236 9.15 18.23 4.59
C PHE A 236 9.78 19.48 3.96
N ALA A 237 10.68 19.29 3.00
CA ALA A 237 11.31 20.38 2.27
C ALA A 237 10.27 21.18 1.46
N LEU A 238 9.39 20.48 0.76
CA LEU A 238 8.34 21.09 -0.05
C LEU A 238 7.32 21.86 0.79
N PHE A 239 6.79 21.30 1.88
CA PHE A 239 5.86 22.02 2.76
C PHE A 239 6.53 23.18 3.49
N THR A 240 7.83 23.08 3.79
CA THR A 240 8.60 24.24 4.26
C THR A 240 8.66 25.32 3.16
N GLY A 241 8.89 24.93 1.91
CA GLY A 241 8.86 25.80 0.74
C GLY A 241 7.49 26.46 0.54
N VAL A 242 6.40 25.69 0.62
CA VAL A 242 5.02 26.20 0.53
C VAL A 242 4.74 27.20 1.65
N ALA A 243 5.12 26.89 2.89
CA ALA A 243 4.98 27.83 4.00
C ALA A 243 5.72 29.14 3.72
N THR A 244 6.96 29.07 3.23
CA THR A 244 7.71 30.28 2.83
C THR A 244 7.05 31.01 1.66
N GLY A 245 6.55 30.31 0.66
CA GLY A 245 5.86 30.86 -0.50
C GLY A 245 4.58 31.61 -0.11
N ILE A 246 3.77 31.04 0.79
CA ILE A 246 2.59 31.70 1.37
C ILE A 246 2.99 33.03 2.04
N THR A 247 4.09 33.02 2.83
CA THR A 247 4.55 34.25 3.50
C THR A 247 5.13 35.29 2.54
N GLN A 248 5.70 34.87 1.40
CA GLN A 248 6.21 35.76 0.37
C GLN A 248 5.08 36.36 -0.48
N LEU A 249 4.12 35.54 -0.92
CA LEU A 249 2.96 35.96 -1.70
C LEU A 249 2.09 36.96 -0.94
N GLY A 250 1.87 36.74 0.35
CA GLY A 250 1.11 37.71 1.14
C GLY A 250 1.77 39.09 1.26
N ARG A 251 3.06 39.25 0.91
CA ARG A 251 3.71 40.58 0.90
C ARG A 251 3.12 41.47 -0.19
N LEU A 252 2.56 40.88 -1.24
CA LEU A 252 1.83 41.59 -2.29
C LEU A 252 0.53 42.20 -1.75
N ALA A 253 -0.11 41.55 -0.77
CA ALA A 253 -1.32 42.04 -0.11
C ALA A 253 -1.08 43.26 0.81
N LYS A 254 0.19 43.64 1.08
CA LYS A 254 0.51 44.88 1.80
C LYS A 254 0.03 46.14 1.05
N ARG A 255 -0.19 46.06 -0.27
CA ARG A 255 -0.58 47.19 -1.12
C ARG A 255 -2.09 47.50 -1.14
N VAL A 256 -2.94 46.67 -0.53
CA VAL A 256 -4.40 46.82 -0.55
C VAL A 256 -4.90 47.54 0.72
N ALA A 257 -5.94 48.37 0.60
CA ALA A 257 -6.55 49.12 1.69
C ALA A 257 -7.03 48.22 2.85
N PRO A 258 -7.03 48.72 4.12
CA PRO A 258 -7.38 47.94 5.30
C PRO A 258 -8.86 47.52 5.30
N SER A 259 -9.11 46.29 4.89
CA SER A 259 -10.36 45.52 5.03
C SER A 259 -10.12 44.28 5.93
N PRO A 260 -11.14 43.72 6.61
CA PRO A 260 -11.04 42.45 7.33
C PRO A 260 -10.41 41.31 6.50
N VAL A 261 -10.64 41.30 5.19
CA VAL A 261 -10.03 40.35 4.25
C VAL A 261 -8.54 40.61 4.09
N SER A 262 -8.15 41.88 3.91
CA SER A 262 -6.75 42.28 3.82
C SER A 262 -5.98 42.01 5.12
N LEU A 263 -6.65 42.12 6.28
CA LEU A 263 -6.10 41.79 7.59
C LEU A 263 -5.76 40.30 7.68
N GLY A 264 -6.64 39.42 7.20
CA GLY A 264 -6.38 37.99 7.13
C GLY A 264 -5.19 37.62 6.24
N PHE A 265 -5.10 38.21 5.04
CA PHE A 265 -3.93 37.99 4.17
C PHE A 265 -2.63 38.60 4.73
N ARG A 266 -2.70 39.73 5.45
CA ARG A 266 -1.54 40.33 6.12
C ARG A 266 -1.08 39.47 7.30
N ALA A 267 -2.00 38.86 8.05
CA ALA A 267 -1.69 37.96 9.15
C ALA A 267 -0.80 36.79 8.70
N LEU A 268 -1.02 36.24 7.50
CA LEU A 268 -0.16 35.21 6.88
C LEU A 268 1.32 35.63 6.73
N THR A 269 1.59 36.94 6.59
CA THR A 269 2.97 37.44 6.36
C THR A 269 3.67 37.95 7.59
N GLN A 270 2.90 38.52 8.53
CA GLN A 270 3.47 39.08 9.75
C GLN A 270 3.86 37.96 10.73
N ARG A 271 3.40 36.72 10.50
CA ARG A 271 3.50 35.60 11.45
C ARG A 271 4.01 34.30 10.82
N PRO A 272 5.22 34.29 10.23
CA PRO A 272 5.74 33.13 9.52
C PRO A 272 5.84 31.87 10.39
N GLY A 273 6.05 32.01 11.71
CA GLY A 273 6.16 30.87 12.63
C GLY A 273 4.85 30.11 12.88
N VAL A 274 3.68 30.76 12.76
CA VAL A 274 2.36 30.12 12.95
C VAL A 274 1.92 29.45 11.66
N THR A 275 1.98 30.18 10.53
CA THR A 275 1.66 29.64 9.20
C THR A 275 2.52 28.42 8.89
N ARG A 276 3.83 28.47 9.17
CA ARG A 276 4.73 27.32 8.94
C ARG A 276 4.35 26.09 9.77
N ARG A 277 3.95 26.26 11.04
CA ARG A 277 3.50 25.14 11.89
C ARG A 277 2.20 24.52 11.35
N ILE A 278 1.24 25.35 10.96
CA ILE A 278 -0.03 24.87 10.39
C ILE A 278 0.21 24.13 9.07
N VAL A 279 0.96 24.73 8.13
CA VAL A 279 1.23 24.15 6.81
C VAL A 279 1.99 22.83 6.92
N LEU A 280 3.00 22.74 7.79
CA LEU A 280 3.75 21.49 8.00
C LEU A 280 2.89 20.40 8.65
N SER A 281 2.18 20.74 9.73
CA SER A 281 1.37 19.79 10.46
C SER A 281 0.17 19.29 9.64
N LEU A 282 -0.51 20.20 8.94
CA LEU A 282 -1.67 19.90 8.10
C LEU A 282 -1.26 19.27 6.77
N GLY A 283 -0.18 19.75 6.16
CA GLY A 283 0.29 19.27 4.87
C GLY A 283 0.73 17.82 4.90
N ILE A 284 1.58 17.46 5.86
CA ILE A 284 2.08 16.09 6.00
C ILE A 284 0.92 15.14 6.32
N GLY A 285 0.07 15.50 7.29
CA GLY A 285 -1.11 14.71 7.66
C GLY A 285 -2.07 14.51 6.47
N LEU A 286 -2.44 15.57 5.77
CA LEU A 286 -3.35 15.47 4.62
C LEU A 286 -2.74 14.72 3.43
N THR A 287 -1.42 14.82 3.21
CA THR A 287 -0.74 14.12 2.10
C THR A 287 -0.85 12.62 2.29
N VAL A 288 -0.60 12.19 3.52
CA VAL A 288 -0.77 10.83 3.99
C VAL A 288 -2.20 10.34 3.77
N LEU A 289 -3.19 11.13 4.20
CA LEU A 289 -4.59 10.77 4.03
C LEU A 289 -5.02 10.70 2.57
N ALA A 290 -4.57 11.64 1.75
CA ALA A 290 -4.81 11.62 0.30
C ALA A 290 -4.18 10.38 -0.34
N SER A 291 -2.94 10.02 0.04
CA SER A 291 -2.25 8.83 -0.47
C SER A 291 -3.03 7.57 -0.16
N ILE A 292 -3.44 7.41 1.10
CA ILE A 292 -4.22 6.25 1.55
C ILE A 292 -5.57 6.18 0.83
N ALA A 293 -6.26 7.32 0.69
CA ALA A 293 -7.56 7.37 0.01
C ALA A 293 -7.46 7.01 -1.49
N VAL A 294 -6.39 7.45 -2.17
CA VAL A 294 -6.12 7.09 -3.57
C VAL A 294 -5.82 5.60 -3.70
N ILE A 295 -5.00 5.04 -2.80
CA ILE A 295 -4.67 3.62 -2.80
C ILE A 295 -5.93 2.79 -2.52
N GLU A 296 -6.71 3.13 -1.49
CA GLU A 296 -7.96 2.43 -1.16
C GLU A 296 -8.95 2.46 -2.33
N ASN A 297 -9.08 3.61 -3.01
CA ASN A 297 -9.93 3.71 -4.19
C ASN A 297 -9.43 2.79 -5.31
N GLY A 298 -8.12 2.77 -5.56
CA GLY A 298 -7.50 1.88 -6.55
C GLY A 298 -7.79 0.41 -6.26
N LEU A 299 -7.57 -0.05 -5.02
CA LEU A 299 -7.85 -1.43 -4.61
C LEU A 299 -9.33 -1.78 -4.75
N GLY A 300 -10.22 -0.88 -4.31
CA GLY A 300 -11.67 -1.09 -4.39
C GLY A 300 -12.18 -1.22 -5.83
N ARG A 301 -11.59 -0.46 -6.76
CA ARG A 301 -11.93 -0.53 -8.19
C ARG A 301 -11.39 -1.79 -8.84
N GLU A 302 -10.14 -2.16 -8.57
CA GLU A 302 -9.57 -3.42 -9.06
C GLU A 302 -10.46 -4.63 -8.68
N LEU A 303 -10.99 -4.61 -7.45
CA LEU A 303 -11.91 -5.63 -6.95
C LEU A 303 -13.28 -5.66 -7.62
N SER A 304 -13.72 -4.55 -8.21
CA SER A 304 -15.05 -4.41 -8.81
C SER A 304 -15.05 -4.45 -10.34
N ASP A 305 -13.91 -4.15 -10.98
CA ASP A 305 -13.72 -4.17 -12.43
C ASP A 305 -13.58 -5.59 -13.01
N GLU A 306 -13.37 -6.64 -12.20
CA GLU A 306 -13.44 -8.06 -12.64
C GLU A 306 -14.81 -8.48 -13.25
N ARG A 307 -15.83 -7.62 -13.18
CA ARG A 307 -17.15 -7.89 -13.77
C ARG A 307 -17.17 -7.94 -15.31
N GLU A 308 -16.14 -7.44 -15.99
CA GLU A 308 -16.17 -7.31 -17.45
C GLU A 308 -15.94 -8.64 -18.21
N SER A 309 -15.63 -9.73 -17.50
CA SER A 309 -15.76 -11.10 -18.01
C SER A 309 -16.28 -12.02 -16.92
N ALA A 310 -17.56 -12.39 -16.98
CA ALA A 310 -18.12 -13.37 -16.06
C ALA A 310 -17.30 -14.68 -16.14
N PRO A 311 -16.67 -15.13 -15.04
CA PRO A 311 -15.90 -16.35 -15.06
C PRO A 311 -16.80 -17.55 -15.31
N PRO A 312 -16.27 -18.62 -15.95
CA PRO A 312 -17.02 -19.86 -16.05
C PRO A 312 -17.31 -20.41 -14.65
N ALA A 313 -18.47 -21.05 -14.49
CA ALA A 313 -18.84 -21.70 -13.23
C ALA A 313 -17.99 -22.95 -12.98
N PHE A 314 -17.70 -23.69 -14.05
CA PHE A 314 -17.00 -24.98 -14.02
C PHE A 314 -15.89 -25.06 -15.05
N PHE A 315 -14.80 -25.72 -14.66
CA PHE A 315 -13.86 -26.37 -15.58
C PHE A 315 -14.05 -27.87 -15.51
N PHE A 316 -14.09 -28.50 -16.68
CA PHE A 316 -14.18 -29.94 -16.83
C PHE A 316 -12.91 -30.45 -17.50
N LEU A 317 -12.24 -31.38 -16.84
CA LEU A 317 -10.98 -31.98 -17.27
C LEU A 317 -11.19 -33.44 -17.65
N ASP A 318 -10.25 -33.98 -18.42
CA ASP A 318 -10.17 -35.41 -18.77
C ASP A 318 -11.38 -35.96 -19.53
N ILE A 319 -12.06 -35.09 -20.31
CA ILE A 319 -13.12 -35.52 -21.24
C ILE A 319 -12.46 -36.29 -22.38
N GLN A 320 -12.87 -37.53 -22.63
CA GLN A 320 -12.26 -38.34 -23.69
C GLN A 320 -12.64 -37.82 -25.07
N ARG A 321 -11.80 -38.11 -26.07
CA ARG A 321 -11.95 -37.58 -27.44
C ARG A 321 -13.27 -37.99 -28.09
N ASP A 322 -13.73 -39.20 -27.84
CA ASP A 322 -14.97 -39.79 -28.34
C ASP A 322 -16.22 -39.30 -27.60
N GLU A 323 -16.09 -38.84 -26.36
CA GLU A 323 -17.20 -38.38 -25.53
C GLU A 323 -17.47 -36.88 -25.64
N GLY A 324 -16.57 -36.11 -26.25
CA GLY A 324 -16.63 -34.65 -26.22
C GLY A 324 -17.90 -34.04 -26.83
N ASP A 325 -18.43 -34.62 -27.91
CA ASP A 325 -19.66 -34.12 -28.56
C ASP A 325 -20.92 -34.46 -27.74
N ALA A 326 -20.92 -35.64 -27.12
CA ALA A 326 -21.99 -36.06 -26.21
C ALA A 326 -22.02 -35.19 -24.95
N PHE A 327 -20.85 -34.87 -24.39
CA PHE A 327 -20.69 -33.98 -23.25
C PHE A 327 -21.23 -32.56 -23.54
N GLU A 328 -20.85 -31.98 -24.67
CA GLU A 328 -21.26 -30.64 -25.08
C GLU A 328 -22.79 -30.56 -25.28
N THR A 329 -23.36 -31.58 -25.93
CA THR A 329 -24.81 -31.68 -26.15
C THR A 329 -25.58 -31.84 -24.84
N MET A 330 -25.07 -32.67 -23.93
CA MET A 330 -25.68 -32.90 -22.61
C MET A 330 -25.72 -31.61 -21.78
N LEU A 331 -24.65 -30.80 -21.79
CA LEU A 331 -24.61 -29.55 -21.04
C LEU A 331 -25.48 -28.47 -21.67
N LYS A 332 -25.44 -28.30 -23.00
CA LYS A 332 -26.26 -27.30 -23.71
C LYS A 332 -27.76 -27.56 -23.58
N ALA A 333 -28.18 -28.81 -23.39
CA ALA A 333 -29.57 -29.17 -23.19
C ALA A 333 -30.13 -28.78 -21.81
N ARG A 334 -29.30 -28.32 -20.87
CA ARG A 334 -29.72 -28.03 -19.49
C ARG A 334 -30.16 -26.59 -19.30
N PRO A 335 -31.26 -26.37 -18.53
CA PRO A 335 -31.68 -25.03 -18.18
C PRO A 335 -30.63 -24.35 -17.30
N GLY A 336 -30.30 -23.09 -17.62
CA GLY A 336 -29.32 -22.28 -16.88
C GLY A 336 -27.88 -22.39 -17.39
N VAL A 337 -27.58 -23.22 -18.39
CA VAL A 337 -26.28 -23.21 -19.08
C VAL A 337 -26.33 -22.22 -20.23
N THR A 338 -25.49 -21.18 -20.19
CA THR A 338 -25.50 -20.09 -21.18
C THR A 338 -24.43 -20.24 -22.25
N ARG A 339 -23.26 -20.76 -21.88
CA ARG A 339 -22.12 -20.95 -22.79
C ARG A 339 -21.32 -22.18 -22.38
N VAL A 340 -20.90 -22.97 -23.37
CA VAL A 340 -19.98 -24.10 -23.20
C VAL A 340 -18.92 -23.98 -24.28
N ASP A 341 -17.66 -23.85 -23.86
CA ASP A 341 -16.51 -23.85 -24.75
C ASP A 341 -15.68 -25.09 -24.50
N ARG A 342 -15.20 -25.74 -25.56
CA ARG A 342 -14.39 -26.95 -25.49
C ARG A 342 -13.13 -26.77 -26.33
N THR A 343 -11.99 -27.17 -25.78
CA THR A 343 -10.68 -27.06 -26.44
C THR A 343 -9.88 -28.36 -26.25
N PRO A 344 -9.23 -28.90 -27.29
CA PRO A 344 -8.37 -30.07 -27.13
C PRO A 344 -7.15 -29.72 -26.28
N MET A 345 -6.76 -30.62 -25.37
CA MET A 345 -5.64 -30.41 -24.46
C MET A 345 -4.71 -31.63 -24.48
N LEU A 346 -3.42 -31.36 -24.65
CA LEU A 346 -2.35 -32.33 -24.52
C LEU A 346 -1.36 -31.83 -23.47
N ARG A 347 -0.50 -32.72 -22.99
CA ARG A 347 0.63 -32.33 -22.14
C ARG A 347 1.93 -32.40 -22.93
N ALA A 348 2.72 -31.34 -22.81
CA ALA A 348 4.04 -31.30 -23.39
C ALA A 348 5.03 -30.60 -22.46
N ARG A 349 6.28 -31.04 -22.51
CA ARG A 349 7.41 -30.38 -21.85
C ARG A 349 8.27 -29.67 -22.88
N ILE A 350 8.68 -28.45 -22.60
CA ILE A 350 9.68 -27.74 -23.42
C ILE A 350 11.05 -28.29 -23.05
N THR A 351 11.81 -28.79 -24.01
CA THR A 351 13.13 -29.39 -23.79
C THR A 351 14.28 -28.56 -24.34
N ALA A 352 14.07 -27.83 -25.44
CA ALA A 352 15.09 -26.95 -26.00
C ALA A 352 14.46 -25.69 -26.62
N LEU A 353 15.23 -24.62 -26.61
CA LEU A 353 14.90 -23.31 -27.19
C LEU A 353 16.08 -22.89 -28.06
N LYS A 354 15.85 -22.52 -29.32
CA LYS A 354 16.94 -22.23 -30.28
C LYS A 354 18.00 -23.35 -30.32
N ASP A 355 17.52 -24.59 -30.25
CA ASP A 355 18.35 -25.80 -30.22
C ASP A 355 19.29 -25.94 -29.01
N VAL A 356 19.13 -25.07 -27.98
CA VAL A 356 19.85 -25.16 -26.70
C VAL A 356 18.93 -25.80 -25.64
N PRO A 357 19.39 -26.83 -24.90
CA PRO A 357 18.61 -27.42 -23.81
C PRO A 357 18.19 -26.39 -22.77
N VAL A 358 16.94 -26.50 -22.28
CA VAL A 358 16.39 -25.55 -21.28
C VAL A 358 17.17 -25.54 -19.97
N ASP A 359 17.89 -26.62 -19.65
CA ASP A 359 18.70 -26.75 -18.44
C ASP A 359 19.98 -25.90 -18.44
N GLU A 360 20.46 -25.52 -19.63
CA GLU A 360 21.66 -24.70 -19.83
C GLU A 360 21.33 -23.20 -19.92
N LEU A 361 20.05 -22.85 -20.03
CA LEU A 361 19.59 -21.48 -20.19
C LEU A 361 19.30 -20.83 -18.83
N ALA A 362 19.88 -19.65 -18.61
CA ALA A 362 19.58 -18.81 -17.45
C ALA A 362 18.23 -18.11 -17.63
N ILE A 363 17.14 -18.81 -17.29
CA ILE A 363 15.77 -18.30 -17.41
C ILE A 363 15.35 -17.61 -16.09
N PRO A 364 14.76 -16.39 -16.15
CA PRO A 364 14.24 -15.70 -14.97
C PRO A 364 13.22 -16.54 -14.19
N ASP A 365 13.19 -16.45 -12.86
CA ASP A 365 12.27 -17.24 -12.02
C ASP A 365 10.79 -17.09 -12.41
N ARG A 366 10.40 -15.91 -12.91
CA ARG A 366 9.04 -15.64 -13.40
C ARG A 366 8.63 -16.42 -14.66
N ALA A 367 9.59 -16.91 -15.44
CA ALA A 367 9.36 -17.70 -16.66
C ALA A 367 9.66 -19.19 -16.49
N LYS A 368 10.34 -19.60 -15.41
CA LYS A 368 10.70 -21.01 -15.14
C LYS A 368 9.50 -21.96 -15.11
N TRP A 369 8.34 -21.50 -14.65
CA TRP A 369 7.13 -22.32 -14.58
C TRP A 369 6.71 -22.91 -15.94
N ALA A 370 7.09 -22.27 -17.06
CA ALA A 370 6.77 -22.73 -18.41
C ALA A 370 7.57 -23.97 -18.83
N ILE A 371 8.76 -24.18 -18.24
CA ILE A 371 9.71 -25.24 -18.61
C ILE A 371 9.85 -26.34 -17.56
N GLU A 372 9.65 -26.04 -16.28
CA GLU A 372 9.90 -26.98 -15.16
C GLU A 372 8.96 -28.17 -15.08
N SER A 373 7.82 -28.16 -15.79
CA SER A 373 6.92 -29.32 -15.80
C SER A 373 6.10 -29.38 -17.05
N ASP A 374 5.59 -30.56 -17.36
CA ASP A 374 4.65 -30.79 -18.45
C ASP A 374 3.45 -29.84 -18.33
N ARG A 375 3.29 -28.98 -19.34
CA ARG A 375 2.22 -27.99 -19.42
C ARG A 375 1.14 -28.45 -20.37
N GLY A 376 -0.08 -27.97 -20.12
CA GLY A 376 -1.17 -28.06 -21.08
C GLY A 376 -0.82 -27.28 -22.35
N ILE A 377 -0.85 -27.94 -23.49
CA ILE A 377 -0.77 -27.35 -24.81
C ILE A 377 -2.05 -27.66 -25.58
N THR A 378 -2.38 -26.82 -26.55
CA THR A 378 -3.54 -27.03 -27.42
C THR A 378 -3.14 -26.81 -28.88
N TYR A 379 -4.05 -27.12 -29.80
CA TYR A 379 -3.97 -26.72 -31.20
C TYR A 379 -5.25 -26.00 -31.61
N ALA A 380 -5.12 -25.05 -32.53
CA ALA A 380 -6.26 -24.30 -33.06
C ALA A 380 -6.09 -24.00 -34.55
N ALA A 381 -7.14 -24.22 -35.35
CA ALA A 381 -7.13 -23.90 -36.77
C ALA A 381 -7.34 -22.39 -37.02
N THR A 382 -8.14 -21.75 -36.16
CA THR A 382 -8.47 -20.32 -36.22
C THR A 382 -7.96 -19.61 -34.98
N LEU A 383 -7.67 -18.31 -35.10
CA LEU A 383 -7.28 -17.48 -33.97
C LEU A 383 -8.39 -17.52 -32.89
N PRO A 384 -8.09 -17.90 -31.64
CA PRO A 384 -9.10 -17.93 -30.59
C PRO A 384 -9.71 -16.54 -30.31
N GLU A 385 -10.98 -16.52 -29.92
CA GLU A 385 -11.67 -15.28 -29.54
C GLU A 385 -10.88 -14.56 -28.43
N ARG A 386 -10.87 -13.22 -28.46
CA ARG A 386 -10.20 -12.35 -27.46
C ARG A 386 -8.67 -12.52 -27.36
N THR A 387 -8.02 -13.04 -28.41
CA THR A 387 -6.56 -13.11 -28.51
C THR A 387 -6.03 -11.91 -29.31
N GLU A 388 -5.08 -11.17 -28.74
CA GLU A 388 -4.34 -10.11 -29.44
C GLU A 388 -2.95 -10.62 -29.84
N LEU A 389 -2.63 -10.52 -31.14
CA LEU A 389 -1.30 -10.84 -31.66
C LEU A 389 -0.39 -9.63 -31.48
N THR A 390 0.71 -9.81 -30.75
CA THR A 390 1.71 -8.75 -30.57
C THR A 390 2.75 -8.77 -31.68
N ALA A 391 3.05 -9.94 -32.25
CA ALA A 391 3.97 -10.09 -33.37
C ALA A 391 3.68 -11.34 -34.22
N GLY A 392 4.07 -11.30 -35.49
CA GLY A 392 3.93 -12.42 -36.43
C GLY A 392 2.55 -12.51 -37.07
N ALA A 393 2.26 -13.65 -37.70
CA ALA A 393 1.00 -13.88 -38.41
C ALA A 393 0.41 -15.25 -38.03
N TRP A 394 -0.92 -15.31 -37.90
CA TRP A 394 -1.61 -16.57 -37.66
C TRP A 394 -1.59 -17.43 -38.93
N TRP A 395 -1.50 -18.75 -38.76
CA TRP A 395 -1.48 -19.69 -39.89
C TRP A 395 -2.86 -19.83 -40.56
N PRO A 396 -2.92 -20.20 -41.86
CA PRO A 396 -4.18 -20.50 -42.54
C PRO A 396 -4.91 -21.70 -41.92
N LYS A 397 -6.25 -21.74 -42.06
CA LYS A 397 -7.12 -22.78 -41.47
C LYS A 397 -6.73 -24.22 -41.86
N ASN A 398 -6.24 -24.41 -43.09
CA ASN A 398 -5.87 -25.71 -43.65
C ASN A 398 -4.35 -25.83 -43.84
N TYR A 399 -3.58 -25.35 -42.86
CA TYR A 399 -2.13 -25.38 -42.92
C TYR A 399 -1.57 -26.78 -42.66
N GLU A 400 -0.79 -27.32 -43.61
CA GLU A 400 -0.20 -28.67 -43.56
C GLU A 400 1.35 -28.67 -43.63
N GLY A 401 2.00 -27.50 -43.46
CA GLY A 401 3.44 -27.35 -43.56
C GLY A 401 4.23 -27.86 -42.35
N GLU A 402 5.37 -27.25 -42.07
CA GLU A 402 6.15 -27.53 -40.84
C GLU A 402 5.35 -27.19 -39.57
N PRO A 403 5.55 -27.86 -38.43
CA PRO A 403 4.87 -27.53 -37.17
C PRO A 403 5.10 -26.08 -36.76
N LEU A 404 4.01 -25.32 -36.58
CA LEU A 404 4.06 -23.93 -36.13
C LEU A 404 3.53 -23.82 -34.70
N VAL A 405 4.08 -22.87 -33.95
CA VAL A 405 3.65 -22.56 -32.60
C VAL A 405 3.36 -21.08 -32.44
N SER A 406 2.29 -20.78 -31.72
CA SER A 406 2.02 -19.46 -31.18
C SER A 406 2.27 -19.43 -29.68
N PHE A 407 3.18 -18.56 -29.25
CA PHE A 407 3.68 -18.50 -27.88
C PHE A 407 3.26 -17.21 -27.16
N ASP A 408 3.28 -17.24 -25.83
CA ASP A 408 3.04 -16.08 -24.98
C ASP A 408 4.15 -15.03 -25.16
N ALA A 409 3.77 -13.77 -25.34
CA ALA A 409 4.71 -12.69 -25.65
C ALA A 409 5.59 -12.30 -24.45
N GLU A 410 5.07 -12.34 -23.23
CA GLU A 410 5.82 -12.01 -22.02
C GLU A 410 6.86 -13.10 -21.72
N LEU A 411 6.46 -14.38 -21.84
CA LEU A 411 7.40 -15.50 -21.76
C LEU A 411 8.43 -15.47 -22.89
N ALA A 412 8.05 -15.08 -24.10
CA ALA A 412 9.00 -14.94 -25.21
C ALA A 412 10.07 -13.90 -24.89
N GLU A 413 9.69 -12.73 -24.35
CA GLU A 413 10.62 -11.68 -23.94
C GLU A 413 11.58 -12.19 -22.86
N ASP A 414 11.05 -12.87 -21.84
CA ASP A 414 11.81 -13.40 -20.71
C ASP A 414 12.83 -14.47 -21.12
N MET A 415 12.48 -15.25 -22.14
CA MET A 415 13.30 -16.31 -22.70
C MET A 415 14.12 -15.84 -23.91
N SER A 416 14.07 -14.54 -24.23
CA SER A 416 14.75 -13.92 -25.37
C SER A 416 14.41 -14.56 -26.73
N LEU A 417 13.17 -15.04 -26.89
CA LEU A 417 12.65 -15.66 -28.11
C LEU A 417 11.99 -14.63 -29.02
N LYS A 418 12.10 -14.85 -30.34
CA LYS A 418 11.49 -14.03 -31.39
C LYS A 418 10.68 -14.90 -32.35
N VAL A 419 9.80 -14.26 -33.11
CA VAL A 419 9.10 -14.90 -34.23
C VAL A 419 10.16 -15.41 -35.23
N GLY A 420 10.07 -16.70 -35.58
CA GLY A 420 11.04 -17.40 -36.43
C GLY A 420 11.95 -18.37 -35.68
N ASP A 421 12.11 -18.23 -34.36
CA ASP A 421 12.94 -19.15 -33.57
C ASP A 421 12.30 -20.55 -33.44
N THR A 422 13.11 -21.56 -33.14
CA THR A 422 12.68 -22.95 -32.93
C THR A 422 12.47 -23.26 -31.45
N MET A 423 11.46 -24.07 -31.17
CA MET A 423 11.17 -24.63 -29.86
C MET A 423 10.99 -26.14 -29.98
N SER A 424 11.67 -26.90 -29.13
CA SER A 424 11.52 -28.35 -29.04
C SER A 424 10.71 -28.73 -27.82
N PHE A 425 9.79 -29.67 -28.04
CA PHE A 425 8.86 -30.18 -27.06
C PHE A 425 8.97 -31.70 -27.00
N VAL A 426 8.63 -32.27 -25.85
CA VAL A 426 8.31 -33.69 -25.73
C VAL A 426 6.82 -33.81 -25.46
N VAL A 427 6.09 -34.37 -26.43
CA VAL A 427 4.64 -34.61 -26.37
C VAL A 427 4.42 -36.10 -26.23
N LEU A 428 3.88 -36.54 -25.08
CA LEU A 428 3.65 -37.98 -24.79
C LEU A 428 4.91 -38.86 -25.02
N GLY A 429 6.08 -38.35 -24.65
CA GLY A 429 7.36 -39.06 -24.80
C GLY A 429 7.98 -39.00 -26.20
N ARG A 430 7.37 -38.30 -27.16
CA ARG A 430 7.92 -38.10 -28.51
C ARG A 430 8.46 -36.67 -28.68
N PRO A 431 9.69 -36.49 -29.19
CA PRO A 431 10.21 -35.17 -29.50
C PRO A 431 9.46 -34.56 -30.69
N LEU A 432 9.13 -33.27 -30.59
CA LEU A 432 8.46 -32.47 -31.60
C LEU A 432 9.12 -31.09 -31.62
N THR A 433 9.67 -30.69 -32.76
CA THR A 433 10.21 -29.33 -32.95
C THR A 433 9.25 -28.50 -33.77
N ALA A 434 8.97 -27.28 -33.32
CA ALA A 434 8.08 -26.33 -33.99
C ALA A 434 8.72 -24.94 -34.06
N ARG A 435 8.35 -24.17 -35.09
CA ARG A 435 8.82 -22.80 -35.30
C ARG A 435 7.81 -21.77 -34.79
N ILE A 436 8.27 -20.74 -34.10
CA ILE A 436 7.42 -19.67 -33.58
C ILE A 436 6.88 -18.84 -34.75
N ALA A 437 5.57 -18.93 -35.00
CA ALA A 437 4.89 -18.18 -36.07
C ALA A 437 4.31 -16.85 -35.58
N SER A 438 3.83 -16.80 -34.33
CA SER A 438 3.22 -15.60 -33.75
C SER A 438 3.35 -15.54 -32.23
N LEU A 439 3.45 -14.33 -31.70
CA LEU A 439 3.43 -14.04 -30.27
C LEU A 439 2.09 -13.42 -29.88
N ARG A 440 1.60 -13.78 -28.69
CA ARG A 440 0.27 -13.38 -28.19
C ARG A 440 0.38 -12.68 -26.84
N ALA A 441 -0.36 -11.60 -26.69
CA ALA A 441 -0.63 -11.04 -25.36
C ALA A 441 -1.69 -11.91 -24.68
N ILE A 442 -1.33 -12.56 -23.58
CA ILE A 442 -2.24 -13.39 -22.78
C ILE A 442 -2.45 -12.73 -21.44
N ASP A 443 -3.71 -12.40 -21.13
CA ASP A 443 -4.05 -11.98 -19.78
C ASP A 443 -4.32 -13.20 -18.89
N TRP A 444 -3.29 -13.64 -18.18
CA TRP A 444 -3.37 -14.74 -17.21
C TRP A 444 -4.26 -14.42 -16.00
N ARG A 445 -4.71 -13.17 -15.83
CA ARG A 445 -5.73 -12.79 -14.82
C ARG A 445 -7.14 -13.19 -15.29
N GLY A 446 -7.36 -13.26 -16.60
CA GLY A 446 -8.63 -13.69 -17.18
C GLY A 446 -8.89 -15.17 -16.90
N MET A 447 -10.08 -15.49 -16.42
CA MET A 447 -10.51 -16.86 -16.11
C MET A 447 -10.94 -17.67 -17.35
N GLY A 448 -10.35 -17.38 -18.51
CA GLY A 448 -10.58 -18.11 -19.77
C GLY A 448 -9.65 -19.33 -19.91
N MET A 449 -9.92 -20.17 -20.91
CA MET A 449 -9.03 -21.29 -21.29
C MET A 449 -7.81 -20.74 -22.04
N ASN A 450 -6.81 -20.28 -21.29
CA ASN A 450 -5.55 -19.76 -21.85
C ASN A 450 -4.45 -20.82 -21.86
N PHE A 451 -3.72 -20.90 -22.96
CA PHE A 451 -2.57 -21.79 -23.14
C PHE A 451 -1.35 -20.97 -23.54
N ALA A 452 -0.21 -21.20 -22.88
CA ALA A 452 1.06 -20.54 -23.24
C ALA A 452 1.51 -20.94 -24.66
N VAL A 453 1.21 -22.18 -25.04
CA VAL A 453 1.60 -22.80 -26.31
C VAL A 453 0.33 -23.25 -27.05
N ILE A 454 0.11 -22.67 -28.22
CA ILE A 454 -0.90 -23.14 -29.19
C ILE A 454 -0.16 -23.60 -30.44
N MET A 455 -0.41 -24.83 -30.90
CA MET A 455 0.21 -25.39 -32.10
C MET A 455 -0.73 -25.37 -33.30
N SER A 456 -0.16 -25.47 -34.50
CA SER A 456 -0.92 -25.73 -35.70
C SER A 456 -1.52 -27.15 -35.68
N PRO A 457 -2.75 -27.38 -36.19
CA PRO A 457 -3.44 -28.68 -36.06
C PRO A 457 -2.67 -29.88 -36.62
N ASN A 458 -1.91 -29.67 -37.70
CA ASN A 458 -1.05 -30.69 -38.32
C ASN A 458 0.03 -31.23 -37.37
N ALA A 459 0.51 -30.43 -36.40
CA ALA A 459 1.56 -30.83 -35.47
C ALA A 459 1.09 -31.92 -34.49
N LEU A 460 -0.22 -31.96 -34.18
CA LEU A 460 -0.80 -32.84 -33.14
C LEU A 460 -1.90 -33.78 -33.67
N ALA A 461 -2.12 -33.83 -34.98
CA ALA A 461 -3.21 -34.60 -35.59
C ALA A 461 -3.21 -36.11 -35.23
N GLY A 462 -2.04 -36.70 -35.04
CA GLY A 462 -1.86 -38.11 -34.68
C GLY A 462 -1.75 -38.41 -33.18
N ALA A 463 -1.80 -37.38 -32.32
CA ALA A 463 -1.62 -37.56 -30.88
C ALA A 463 -2.97 -37.77 -30.16
N PRO A 464 -3.09 -38.78 -29.28
CA PRO A 464 -4.26 -38.90 -28.42
C PRO A 464 -4.33 -37.70 -27.48
N HIS A 465 -5.51 -37.12 -27.33
CA HIS A 465 -5.75 -35.94 -26.51
C HIS A 465 -7.07 -36.08 -25.77
N THR A 466 -7.19 -35.34 -24.67
CA THR A 466 -8.46 -35.13 -23.97
C THR A 466 -8.99 -33.74 -24.29
N TYR A 467 -10.26 -33.50 -24.00
CA TYR A 467 -10.84 -32.18 -24.07
C TYR A 467 -10.86 -31.53 -22.69
N LEU A 468 -10.54 -30.24 -22.68
CA LEU A 468 -10.86 -29.32 -21.59
C LEU A 468 -12.10 -28.54 -21.99
N ALA A 469 -13.05 -28.38 -21.06
CA ALA A 469 -14.23 -27.57 -21.30
C ALA A 469 -14.53 -26.61 -20.15
N THR A 470 -15.11 -25.47 -20.48
CA THR A 470 -15.66 -24.51 -19.52
C THR A 470 -17.14 -24.34 -19.75
N ALA A 471 -17.91 -24.22 -18.66
CA ALA A 471 -19.33 -23.90 -18.74
C ALA A 471 -19.69 -22.69 -17.88
N HIS A 472 -20.44 -21.76 -18.48
CA HIS A 472 -21.11 -20.66 -17.80
C HIS A 472 -22.51 -21.12 -17.41
N VAL A 473 -22.75 -21.18 -16.11
CA VAL A 473 -23.99 -21.72 -15.54
C VAL A 473 -24.54 -20.71 -14.54
N ASP A 474 -25.86 -20.52 -14.58
CA ASP A 474 -26.56 -19.70 -13.61
C ASP A 474 -26.43 -20.30 -12.19
N PRO A 475 -26.30 -19.47 -11.15
CA PRO A 475 -26.06 -19.94 -9.77
C PRO A 475 -27.08 -20.98 -9.28
N SER A 476 -28.35 -20.88 -9.73
CA SER A 476 -29.43 -21.80 -9.34
C SER A 476 -29.31 -23.18 -9.98
N ALA A 477 -28.60 -23.32 -11.09
CA ALA A 477 -28.47 -24.55 -11.87
C ALA A 477 -27.13 -25.28 -11.66
N GLU A 478 -26.20 -24.70 -10.89
CA GLU A 478 -24.84 -25.24 -10.71
C GLU A 478 -24.84 -26.63 -10.07
N THR A 479 -25.50 -26.81 -8.93
CA THR A 479 -25.54 -28.09 -8.22
C THR A 479 -26.14 -29.20 -9.08
N ALA A 480 -27.27 -28.90 -9.74
CA ALA A 480 -27.92 -29.86 -10.64
C ALA A 480 -27.03 -30.23 -11.83
N THR A 481 -26.25 -29.28 -12.35
CA THR A 481 -25.29 -29.50 -13.44
C THR A 481 -24.12 -30.37 -13.00
N TYR A 482 -23.54 -30.07 -11.83
CA TYR A 482 -22.47 -30.88 -11.23
C TYR A 482 -22.90 -32.34 -11.02
N ASP A 483 -24.04 -32.56 -10.36
CA ASP A 483 -24.52 -33.91 -10.01
C ASP A 483 -24.73 -34.78 -11.25
N ALA A 484 -25.12 -34.17 -12.36
CA ALA A 484 -25.36 -34.89 -13.58
C ALA A 484 -24.10 -35.26 -14.35
N VAL A 485 -23.11 -34.35 -14.41
CA VAL A 485 -21.81 -34.70 -14.97
C VAL A 485 -21.18 -35.80 -14.13
N ALA A 486 -21.26 -35.69 -12.79
CA ALA A 486 -20.76 -36.72 -11.88
C ALA A 486 -21.44 -38.08 -12.08
N LYS A 487 -22.75 -38.11 -12.39
CA LYS A 487 -23.51 -39.34 -12.63
C LYS A 487 -23.27 -39.94 -14.02
N ALA A 488 -23.20 -39.11 -15.05
CA ALA A 488 -23.08 -39.56 -16.44
C ALA A 488 -21.63 -39.86 -16.84
N MET A 489 -20.67 -39.10 -16.31
CA MET A 489 -19.24 -39.16 -16.67
C MET A 489 -18.37 -39.05 -15.41
N PRO A 490 -18.32 -40.09 -14.56
CA PRO A 490 -17.64 -40.04 -13.26
C PRO A 490 -16.12 -39.86 -13.35
N HIS A 491 -15.52 -40.11 -14.52
CA HIS A 491 -14.10 -39.89 -14.80
C HIS A 491 -13.78 -38.43 -15.15
N VAL A 492 -14.77 -37.61 -15.51
CA VAL A 492 -14.57 -36.19 -15.83
C VAL A 492 -14.37 -35.41 -14.53
N SER A 493 -13.16 -34.90 -14.32
CA SER A 493 -12.86 -34.11 -13.13
C SER A 493 -13.47 -32.72 -13.27
N THR A 494 -14.36 -32.37 -12.34
CA THR A 494 -15.08 -31.09 -12.34
C THR A 494 -14.50 -30.17 -11.27
N ILE A 495 -14.03 -28.99 -11.68
CA ILE A 495 -13.53 -27.94 -10.79
C ILE A 495 -14.56 -26.81 -10.73
N ARG A 496 -15.05 -26.52 -9.51
CA ARG A 496 -15.93 -25.39 -9.22
C ARG A 496 -15.12 -24.10 -9.08
N VAL A 497 -15.26 -23.20 -10.04
CA VAL A 497 -14.52 -21.92 -10.03
C VAL A 497 -15.13 -20.95 -9.02
N ARG A 498 -16.45 -20.97 -8.86
CA ARG A 498 -17.17 -20.10 -7.92
C ARG A 498 -16.67 -20.26 -6.48
N ASP A 499 -16.50 -21.48 -6.00
CA ASP A 499 -15.99 -21.76 -4.65
C ASP A 499 -14.59 -21.15 -4.44
N ALA A 500 -13.75 -21.20 -5.48
CA ALA A 500 -12.42 -20.59 -5.44
C ALA A 500 -12.50 -19.06 -5.44
N ILE A 501 -13.37 -18.47 -6.27
CA ILE A 501 -13.60 -17.02 -6.32
C ILE A 501 -14.18 -16.50 -4.99
N GLU A 502 -15.13 -17.20 -4.38
CA GLU A 502 -15.72 -16.79 -3.10
C GLU A 502 -14.69 -16.81 -1.98
N ARG A 503 -13.84 -17.86 -1.94
CA ARG A 503 -12.70 -17.91 -1.01
C ARG A 503 -11.72 -16.78 -1.27
N LEU A 504 -11.40 -16.49 -2.53
CA LEU A 504 -10.53 -15.38 -2.91
C LEU A 504 -11.13 -14.03 -2.49
N ARG A 505 -12.42 -13.79 -2.75
CA ARG A 505 -13.16 -12.59 -2.32
C ARG A 505 -13.18 -12.45 -0.80
N ALA A 506 -13.33 -13.54 -0.05
CA ALA A 506 -13.27 -13.53 1.40
C ALA A 506 -11.88 -13.12 1.90
N ILE A 507 -10.81 -13.65 1.29
CA ILE A 507 -9.42 -13.28 1.59
C ILE A 507 -9.18 -11.80 1.28
N ILE A 508 -9.56 -11.35 0.09
CA ILE A 508 -9.35 -9.95 -0.29
C ILE A 508 -10.21 -9.01 0.57
N GLY A 509 -11.45 -9.39 0.90
CA GLY A 509 -12.32 -8.63 1.79
C GLY A 509 -11.75 -8.49 3.21
N ALA A 510 -11.19 -9.57 3.77
CA ALA A 510 -10.54 -9.53 5.08
C ALA A 510 -9.29 -8.63 5.07
N ILE A 511 -8.51 -8.68 3.99
CA ILE A 511 -7.37 -7.80 3.76
C ILE A 511 -7.81 -6.33 3.64
N ALA A 512 -8.86 -6.05 2.85
CA ALA A 512 -9.40 -4.71 2.70
C ALA A 512 -9.92 -4.16 4.04
N ALA A 513 -10.51 -5.01 4.88
CA ALA A 513 -10.92 -4.64 6.23
C ALA A 513 -9.69 -4.28 7.10
N ALA A 514 -8.62 -5.07 7.06
CA ALA A 514 -7.38 -4.77 7.79
C ALA A 514 -6.76 -3.43 7.33
N VAL A 515 -6.72 -3.20 6.01
CA VAL A 515 -6.30 -1.94 5.40
C VAL A 515 -7.14 -0.76 5.90
N ARG A 516 -8.47 -0.91 5.92
CA ARG A 516 -9.40 0.13 6.42
C ARG A 516 -9.19 0.43 7.90
N VAL A 517 -8.95 -0.57 8.73
CA VAL A 517 -8.66 -0.36 10.16
C VAL A 517 -7.36 0.42 10.33
N ALA A 518 -6.29 0.04 9.60
CA ALA A 518 -5.01 0.74 9.65
C ALA A 518 -5.12 2.19 9.13
N ALA A 519 -5.89 2.40 8.06
CA ALA A 519 -6.22 3.73 7.53
C ALA A 519 -7.01 4.57 8.54
N ALA A 520 -8.03 3.99 9.19
CA ALA A 520 -8.83 4.66 10.21
C ALA A 520 -8.00 5.08 11.43
N LEU A 521 -7.08 4.22 11.90
CA LEU A 521 -6.15 4.57 12.97
C LEU A 521 -5.25 5.74 12.57
N THR A 522 -4.74 5.72 11.34
CA THR A 522 -3.91 6.81 10.80
C THR A 522 -4.70 8.12 10.68
N LEU A 523 -5.97 8.05 10.27
CA LEU A 523 -6.90 9.18 10.26
C LEU A 523 -7.11 9.78 11.65
N VAL A 524 -7.35 8.94 12.65
CA VAL A 524 -7.50 9.38 14.05
C VAL A 524 -6.21 10.03 14.54
N MET A 525 -5.04 9.45 14.25
CA MET A 525 -3.75 10.06 14.59
C MET A 525 -3.58 11.43 13.92
N GLY A 526 -3.89 11.54 12.62
CA GLY A 526 -3.88 12.81 11.90
C GLY A 526 -4.75 13.86 12.59
N LEU A 527 -6.00 13.50 12.93
CA LEU A 527 -6.92 14.40 13.64
C LEU A 527 -6.38 14.85 15.00
N LEU A 528 -5.81 13.94 15.79
CA LEU A 528 -5.22 14.26 17.10
C LEU A 528 -4.03 15.22 16.97
N VAL A 529 -3.17 15.02 15.98
CA VAL A 529 -2.02 15.89 15.72
C VAL A 529 -2.47 17.29 15.31
N LEU A 530 -3.51 17.39 14.49
CA LEU A 530 -4.11 18.66 14.08
C LEU A 530 -4.75 19.40 15.26
N ALA A 531 -5.48 18.69 16.11
CA ALA A 531 -6.04 19.24 17.34
C ALA A 531 -4.92 19.78 18.26
N GLY A 532 -3.81 19.05 18.41
CA GLY A 532 -2.64 19.50 19.18
C GLY A 532 -2.03 20.77 18.60
N GLY A 533 -1.82 20.84 17.28
CA GLY A 533 -1.30 22.03 16.61
C GLY A 533 -2.19 23.26 16.77
N MET A 534 -3.51 23.08 16.82
CA MET A 534 -4.46 24.17 17.06
C MET A 534 -4.36 24.73 18.47
N VAL A 535 -4.35 23.86 19.50
CA VAL A 535 -4.20 24.27 20.90
C VAL A 535 -2.92 25.09 21.09
N ALA A 536 -1.84 24.74 20.38
CA ALA A 536 -0.58 25.47 20.39
C ALA A 536 -0.71 26.95 20.00
N THR A 537 -1.64 27.28 19.10
CA THR A 537 -1.81 28.65 18.59
C THR A 537 -2.84 29.46 19.36
N GLN A 538 -3.52 28.86 20.35
CA GLN A 538 -4.67 29.48 21.01
C GLN A 538 -4.30 30.71 21.84
N ALA A 539 -3.23 30.64 22.63
CA ALA A 539 -2.82 31.74 23.52
C ALA A 539 -2.47 33.02 22.73
N GLN A 540 -1.78 32.87 21.61
CA GLN A 540 -1.44 33.98 20.72
C GLN A 540 -2.69 34.63 20.11
N ARG A 541 -3.65 33.81 19.63
CA ARG A 541 -4.90 34.32 19.03
C ARG A 541 -5.77 35.11 19.99
N VAL A 542 -5.81 34.71 21.27
CA VAL A 542 -6.57 35.44 22.29
C VAL A 542 -6.00 36.85 22.46
N ARG A 543 -4.67 36.96 22.56
CA ARG A 543 -3.99 38.27 22.66
C ARG A 543 -4.24 39.12 21.41
N ASP A 544 -4.13 38.54 20.23
CA ASP A 544 -4.39 39.25 18.96
C ASP A 544 -5.82 39.77 18.86
N ALA A 545 -6.79 38.91 19.20
CA ALA A 545 -8.19 39.29 19.21
C ALA A 545 -8.45 40.44 20.19
N VAL A 546 -7.77 40.46 21.34
CA VAL A 546 -7.85 41.55 22.31
C VAL A 546 -7.24 42.84 21.76
N VAL A 547 -6.04 42.79 21.19
CA VAL A 547 -5.38 43.96 20.59
C VAL A 547 -6.23 44.57 19.48
N PHE A 548 -6.75 43.74 18.57
CA PHE A 548 -7.63 44.23 17.50
C PHE A 548 -8.93 44.84 18.05
N LYS A 549 -9.54 44.24 19.07
CA LYS A 549 -10.74 44.80 19.74
C LYS A 549 -10.45 46.16 20.40
N VAL A 550 -9.29 46.34 21.03
CA VAL A 550 -8.88 47.61 21.64
C VAL A 550 -8.65 48.69 20.57
N LEU A 551 -8.13 48.31 19.41
CA LEU A 551 -7.94 49.20 18.26
C LEU A 551 -9.24 49.49 17.46
N GLY A 552 -10.39 49.00 17.93
CA GLY A 552 -11.71 49.28 17.34
C GLY A 552 -12.25 48.24 16.36
N ALA A 553 -11.56 47.10 16.16
CA ALA A 553 -12.09 46.03 15.33
C ALA A 553 -13.28 45.34 15.99
N THR A 554 -14.36 45.12 15.24
CA THR A 554 -15.53 44.41 15.77
C THR A 554 -15.25 42.90 15.87
N ARG A 555 -16.09 42.18 16.62
CA ARG A 555 -16.01 40.70 16.68
C ARG A 555 -16.11 40.04 15.30
N LYS A 556 -16.86 40.65 14.38
CA LYS A 556 -17.02 40.17 13.00
C LYS A 556 -15.73 40.36 12.19
N ASP A 557 -15.05 41.48 12.37
CA ASP A 557 -13.80 41.78 11.63
C ASP A 557 -12.68 40.80 12.02
N VAL A 558 -12.52 40.55 13.32
CA VAL A 558 -11.56 39.58 13.85
C VAL A 558 -11.90 38.16 13.36
N PHE A 559 -13.19 37.82 13.34
CA PHE A 559 -13.66 36.52 12.84
C PHE A 559 -13.34 36.32 11.35
N VAL A 560 -13.69 37.28 10.50
CA VAL A 560 -13.44 37.22 9.05
C VAL A 560 -11.94 37.17 8.75
N SER A 561 -11.14 37.97 9.45
CA SER A 561 -9.68 37.95 9.30
C SER A 561 -9.10 36.56 9.57
N PHE A 562 -9.50 35.92 10.67
CA PHE A 562 -9.03 34.57 10.99
C PHE A 562 -9.58 33.52 10.03
N LEU A 563 -10.83 33.66 9.55
CA LEU A 563 -11.41 32.76 8.56
C LEU A 563 -10.63 32.79 7.25
N ILE A 564 -10.24 33.98 6.79
CA ILE A 564 -9.40 34.17 5.60
C ILE A 564 -8.00 33.57 5.80
N GLU A 565 -7.35 33.84 6.94
CA GLU A 565 -6.01 33.31 7.23
C GLU A 565 -5.99 31.77 7.19
N HIS A 566 -6.97 31.13 7.85
CA HIS A 566 -7.06 29.68 7.95
C HIS A 566 -7.58 29.04 6.67
N GLY A 567 -8.55 29.69 6.03
CA GLY A 567 -9.09 29.26 4.74
C GLY A 567 -8.03 29.29 3.66
N ALA A 568 -7.25 30.37 3.54
CA ALA A 568 -6.21 30.49 2.54
C ALA A 568 -5.04 29.52 2.79
N ALA A 569 -4.46 29.53 4.00
CA ALA A 569 -3.37 28.61 4.33
C ALA A 569 -3.81 27.14 4.26
N GLY A 570 -5.00 26.84 4.76
CA GLY A 570 -5.60 25.50 4.71
C GLY A 570 -5.88 25.02 3.30
N SER A 571 -6.44 25.87 2.43
CA SER A 571 -6.74 25.50 1.04
C SER A 571 -5.47 25.24 0.23
N ILE A 572 -4.47 26.13 0.33
CA ILE A 572 -3.17 25.92 -0.35
C ILE A 572 -2.53 24.63 0.14
N THR A 573 -2.51 24.42 1.46
CA THR A 573 -1.94 23.21 2.06
C THR A 573 -2.68 21.95 1.61
N ALA A 574 -4.02 21.97 1.60
CA ALA A 574 -4.85 20.83 1.20
C ALA A 574 -4.71 20.49 -0.29
N LEU A 575 -4.60 21.50 -1.17
CA LEU A 575 -4.36 21.29 -2.60
C LEU A 575 -2.99 20.67 -2.87
N VAL A 576 -1.94 21.20 -2.24
CA VAL A 576 -0.58 20.63 -2.36
C VAL A 576 -0.55 19.22 -1.79
N ALA A 577 -1.18 18.99 -0.64
CA ALA A 577 -1.28 17.66 -0.03
C ALA A 577 -2.04 16.67 -0.91
N ALA A 578 -3.13 17.07 -1.55
CA ALA A 578 -3.88 16.21 -2.47
C ALA A 578 -3.06 15.88 -3.73
N LEU A 579 -2.31 16.84 -4.27
CA LEU A 579 -1.39 16.60 -5.39
C LEU A 579 -0.30 15.60 -5.01
N LEU A 580 0.40 15.83 -3.90
CA LEU A 580 1.45 14.94 -3.43
C LEU A 580 0.92 13.56 -3.08
N GLY A 581 -0.24 13.49 -2.43
CA GLY A 581 -0.87 12.23 -2.08
C GLY A 581 -1.34 11.46 -3.31
N SER A 582 -1.81 12.15 -4.34
CA SER A 582 -2.13 11.54 -5.64
C SER A 582 -0.89 10.97 -6.34
N LEU A 583 0.22 11.72 -6.33
CA LEU A 583 1.50 11.26 -6.90
C LEU A 583 2.05 10.06 -6.13
N ALA A 584 2.04 10.11 -4.80
CA ALA A 584 2.45 9.00 -3.95
C ALA A 584 1.56 7.78 -4.14
N GLY A 585 0.23 7.96 -4.16
CA GLY A 585 -0.73 6.89 -4.42
C GLY A 585 -0.58 6.28 -5.80
N ARG A 586 -0.35 7.09 -6.84
CA ARG A 586 -0.04 6.60 -8.20
C ARG A 586 1.24 5.78 -8.22
N PHE A 587 2.31 6.27 -7.57
CA PHE A 587 3.58 5.54 -7.50
C PHE A 587 3.40 4.18 -6.84
N VAL A 588 2.68 4.12 -5.72
CA VAL A 588 2.37 2.86 -5.04
C VAL A 588 1.53 1.95 -5.94
N LEU A 589 0.43 2.45 -6.52
CA LEU A 589 -0.45 1.64 -7.35
C LEU A 589 0.24 1.08 -8.61
N VAL A 590 0.96 1.92 -9.36
CA VAL A 590 1.58 1.54 -10.64
C VAL A 590 2.88 0.78 -10.44
N ASN A 591 3.82 1.33 -9.67
CA ASN A 591 5.17 0.79 -9.56
C ASN A 591 5.29 -0.33 -8.53
N MET A 592 4.48 -0.32 -7.47
CA MET A 592 4.57 -1.33 -6.40
C MET A 592 3.48 -2.37 -6.51
N MET A 593 2.25 -1.96 -6.84
CA MET A 593 1.12 -2.88 -6.91
C MET A 593 0.82 -3.39 -8.33
N GLU A 594 1.48 -2.85 -9.36
CA GLU A 594 1.25 -3.17 -10.78
C GLU A 594 -0.24 -3.07 -11.16
N LEU A 595 -0.95 -2.16 -10.50
CA LEU A 595 -2.37 -1.89 -10.71
C LEU A 595 -2.54 -0.72 -11.68
N ARG A 596 -3.68 -0.71 -12.36
CA ARG A 596 -4.06 0.41 -13.23
C ARG A 596 -4.41 1.62 -12.36
N TYR A 597 -3.75 2.74 -12.62
CA TYR A 597 -4.06 3.98 -11.93
C TYR A 597 -5.26 4.67 -12.58
N HIS A 598 -6.34 4.79 -11.81
CA HIS A 598 -7.48 5.64 -12.16
C HIS A 598 -7.50 6.87 -11.24
N PRO A 599 -7.60 8.09 -11.77
CA PRO A 599 -7.68 9.29 -10.95
C PRO A 599 -8.93 9.25 -10.05
N ALA A 600 -8.72 9.09 -8.75
CA ALA A 600 -9.79 9.09 -7.75
C ALA A 600 -10.24 10.52 -7.43
N LEU A 601 -10.83 11.22 -8.41
CA LEU A 601 -11.26 12.62 -8.31
C LEU A 601 -12.17 12.85 -7.09
N SER A 602 -13.08 11.92 -6.81
CA SER A 602 -13.97 11.99 -5.64
C SER A 602 -13.20 11.86 -4.32
N ALA A 603 -12.26 10.92 -4.21
CA ALA A 603 -11.43 10.73 -3.01
C ALA A 603 -10.50 11.94 -2.76
N LEU A 604 -9.95 12.51 -3.83
CA LEU A 604 -9.14 13.73 -3.75
C LEU A 604 -9.99 14.93 -3.36
N ALA A 605 -11.18 15.09 -3.94
CA ALA A 605 -12.10 16.16 -3.59
C ALA A 605 -12.52 16.07 -2.12
N ILE A 606 -12.87 14.87 -1.63
CA ILE A 606 -13.16 14.64 -0.20
C ILE A 606 -11.95 15.04 0.65
N THR A 607 -10.74 14.61 0.29
CA THR A 607 -9.54 14.95 1.06
C THR A 607 -9.30 16.46 1.12
N VAL A 608 -9.47 17.17 0.00
CA VAL A 608 -9.34 18.64 -0.06
C VAL A 608 -10.43 19.30 0.78
N ILE A 609 -11.69 18.89 0.63
CA ILE A 609 -12.82 19.42 1.39
C ILE A 609 -12.62 19.19 2.88
N THR A 610 -12.24 17.98 3.30
CA THR A 610 -11.96 17.63 4.69
C THR A 610 -10.77 18.43 5.22
N GLY A 611 -9.72 18.62 4.44
CA GLY A 611 -8.57 19.44 4.83
C GLY A 611 -8.92 20.92 5.04
N ILE A 612 -9.71 21.49 4.13
CA ILE A 612 -10.22 22.86 4.24
C ILE A 612 -11.17 22.97 5.42
N ALA A 613 -12.15 22.07 5.53
CA ALA A 613 -13.11 22.04 6.63
C ALA A 613 -12.39 21.94 7.97
N MET A 614 -11.36 21.10 8.08
CA MET A 614 -10.56 20.96 9.29
C MET A 614 -9.78 22.23 9.60
N ALA A 615 -9.11 22.85 8.61
CA ALA A 615 -8.44 24.14 8.81
C ALA A 615 -9.42 25.23 9.28
N LEU A 616 -10.62 25.28 8.72
CA LEU A 616 -11.67 26.23 9.09
C LEU A 616 -12.25 25.94 10.47
N LEU A 617 -12.54 24.68 10.82
CA LEU A 617 -13.05 24.27 12.13
C LEU A 617 -12.03 24.60 13.23
N LEU A 618 -10.75 24.30 12.98
CA LEU A 618 -9.66 24.64 13.91
C LEU A 618 -9.46 26.16 14.01
N GLY A 619 -9.65 26.91 12.93
CA GLY A 619 -9.74 28.36 13.00
C GLY A 619 -10.91 28.81 13.88
N PHE A 620 -12.10 28.31 13.58
CA PHE A 620 -13.39 28.68 14.17
C PHE A 620 -13.42 28.43 15.69
N PHE A 621 -13.12 27.22 16.16
CA PHE A 621 -13.11 26.91 17.60
C PHE A 621 -12.08 27.76 18.37
N GLY A 622 -10.94 28.07 17.74
CA GLY A 622 -9.92 28.95 18.31
C GLY A 622 -10.43 30.39 18.43
N THR A 623 -11.14 30.86 17.41
CA THR A 623 -11.74 32.20 17.40
C THR A 623 -12.87 32.36 18.41
N LEU A 624 -13.77 31.37 18.58
CA LEU A 624 -14.90 31.48 19.51
C LEU A 624 -14.42 31.67 20.95
N ARG A 625 -13.43 30.88 21.39
CA ARG A 625 -12.82 31.05 22.72
C ARG A 625 -12.09 32.39 22.87
N ALA A 626 -11.42 32.87 21.82
CA ALA A 626 -10.72 34.16 21.82
C ALA A 626 -11.67 35.37 21.84
N LEU A 627 -12.81 35.27 21.14
CA LEU A 627 -13.82 36.32 21.06
C LEU A 627 -14.62 36.44 22.37
N GLY A 628 -14.81 35.34 23.10
CA GLY A 628 -15.53 35.28 24.38
C GLY A 628 -14.80 35.92 25.57
N ARG A 629 -13.48 36.06 25.53
CA ARG A 629 -12.69 36.74 26.58
C ARG A 629 -12.86 38.27 26.49
N LYS A 630 -13.19 38.91 27.61
CA LYS A 630 -13.26 40.38 27.70
C LYS A 630 -11.83 40.94 27.64
N PRO A 631 -11.59 42.04 26.89
CA PRO A 631 -10.28 42.69 26.83
C PRO A 631 -9.71 43.05 28.20
N ALA A 632 -10.58 43.49 29.13
CA ALA A 632 -10.18 43.91 30.47
C ALA A 632 -9.54 42.80 31.30
N ASP A 633 -10.01 41.55 31.19
CA ASP A 633 -9.49 40.43 31.99
C ASP A 633 -8.08 40.04 31.52
N VAL A 634 -7.85 40.06 30.20
CA VAL A 634 -6.55 39.70 29.61
C VAL A 634 -5.51 40.82 29.81
N LEU A 635 -5.95 42.08 29.83
CA LEU A 635 -5.07 43.22 30.11
C LEU A 635 -4.71 43.31 31.60
N ARG A 636 -5.62 42.92 32.52
CA ARG A 636 -5.32 42.84 33.96
C ARG A 636 -4.39 41.70 34.35
N GLU A 637 -4.37 40.59 33.61
CA GLU A 637 -3.39 39.51 33.84
C GLU A 637 -1.96 39.88 33.37
N GLN A 638 -1.78 41.01 32.67
CA GLN A 638 -0.50 41.44 32.08
C GLN A 638 0.09 42.72 32.72
N ILE A 639 -0.69 43.42 33.53
CA ILE A 639 -0.26 44.54 34.39
C ILE A 639 -0.04 43.96 35.78
#